data_AF-A0A315Y3B7-F1
#
_entry.id   AF-A0A315Y3B7-F1
#
_cell.length_a   1.000
_cell.length_b   1.000
_cell.length_c   1.000
_cell.angle_alpha   90.00
_cell.angle_beta   90.00
_cell.angle_gamma   90.00
#
_symmetry.space_group_name_H-M   'P 1'
#
loop_
_entity.id
_entity.type
_entity.pdbx_description
1 polymer ?
#
loop_
_entity_poly.entity_id
_entity_poly.type
_entity_poly.pdbx_seq_one_letter_code
_entity_poly.pdbx_strand_id
1 'polypeptide(L)'
;MKIKRVISILAALTVITSSVLAVPFNAAAETVSETEAAVEYNFNSAMYSETEDGVTYNIFKGGYAAVHYVDNHDIEEFTVPDTIQNTPVVGIEWGAFRDCKNIKKLSLGKNVSVIDWYDAAEQTIEEIAVTEDNKSFTVVDGILYSKDMKTVVAFPPSNSATEVKIADEAEKIGDCAFVCCKNLKKVVLNDNIKEIGAFAFWGCSALSDIALPNGIKEIKAQTFAGCTSLSDIDIPESVESMNDGAFNDAGCIKTEDGIYYVDNWAVGSDKDIERGDIRYGTVGTIMGLFTSTTKLKVVTVPSTVKHLSSYLVFGINVPLESITFCNDAIPDRCLVCFGLKEVNIIDPDCRIADSATSIPSYWKEVKESEPEAVKETEYVLKHSKVTSSSTGSHTSTKVINTKLFEIDEEGNILPVEGHTTQEDVDNLSEEEKERIKNSIDAINEKTEEISVRYSAPIKIGNPAKYDTLIVGQAGSTAEEYALKYRRCFEAIPHPVTGVGPEIVEDMENGIVYWIYNSEFAKARISANRVADKNAVPKEITIPESVNNVPVKSLGVVQSKSDIIHIPATVEDYIIYVDSAEDGAAYYDVDKDNPYLTSVDGIIYSKDMTKLIRVPSRYAGKKIVVPDGVKTIDNFAFFSLDNVESIELPDSVEVIGRCAFSASRKLETVNLSENLDILSDNAFSECTALKNVTIPESVKYVGCDAFTGTSIVKYENGLGYLDGWFVGTEKSSTAYYKGDIAIKEGTVGVASFGATGNVTIPNSVTKMSWEMIADYSTNLLRADVYSHVLDYDAFKNAVYLKDIYIYDPECEICAGDQTIRAKHYEWSSGLVGLQEVSYHKQYSDARTYAKELEEYNGRILKDTVIHGYKGSTAEAYAQMYGLKFEVIDDAEMYKNGDLNGDGQFNVGDLVLMNRYILGTYTFNEKQFKSADLNGDGNADVFDVIEFRMKILAD
;
A
#
# COMPACT_ATOMS: atom_id res chain seq x y z
N MET A 1 -47.21 58.38 -21.07
CA MET A 1 -47.48 58.89 -19.69
C MET A 1 -46.16 59.12 -19.00
N LYS A 2 -45.87 60.39 -18.69
CA LYS A 2 -45.14 60.92 -17.52
C LYS A 2 -43.98 60.05 -16.98
N ILE A 3 -42.70 60.39 -17.20
CA ILE A 3 -41.99 61.57 -16.65
C ILE A 3 -42.57 62.01 -15.30
N LYS A 4 -41.79 61.91 -14.24
CA LYS A 4 -41.40 63.02 -13.34
C LYS A 4 -41.04 62.43 -11.97
N ARG A 5 -39.76 62.47 -11.61
CA ARG A 5 -39.10 63.57 -10.86
C ARG A 5 -39.23 63.29 -9.36
N VAL A 6 -38.25 63.56 -8.51
CA VAL A 6 -37.21 64.58 -8.53
C VAL A 6 -36.24 64.13 -7.42
N ILE A 7 -34.97 63.91 -7.74
CA ILE A 7 -33.93 64.94 -7.62
C ILE A 7 -33.51 65.12 -6.15
N SER A 8 -32.33 64.61 -5.87
CA SER A 8 -31.14 65.43 -5.60
C SER A 8 -30.04 64.81 -6.50
N ILE A 9 -29.74 65.28 -7.72
CA ILE A 9 -29.02 66.54 -8.06
C ILE A 9 -27.92 66.79 -7.03
N LEU A 10 -26.66 66.99 -7.34
CA LEU A 10 -25.89 67.05 -8.59
C LEU A 10 -24.53 67.55 -8.10
N ALA A 11 -23.46 66.82 -8.38
CA ALA A 11 -22.11 67.32 -8.70
C ALA A 11 -21.21 66.09 -8.63
N ALA A 12 -20.45 65.68 -9.63
CA ALA A 12 -20.22 66.12 -11.00
C ALA A 12 -19.48 64.90 -11.61
N LEU A 13 -19.86 64.37 -12.78
CA LEU A 13 -19.27 64.73 -14.09
C LEU A 13 -17.73 64.78 -14.01
N THR A 14 -16.96 63.95 -14.74
CA THR A 14 -16.88 63.79 -16.21
C THR A 14 -15.77 62.77 -16.56
N VAL A 15 -15.64 62.07 -17.71
CA VAL A 15 -16.39 61.83 -18.96
C VAL A 15 -15.57 60.77 -19.75
N ILE A 16 -16.25 59.70 -20.16
CA ILE A 16 -16.27 58.96 -21.45
C ILE A 16 -15.03 58.93 -22.38
N THR A 17 -14.76 57.71 -22.82
CA THR A 17 -13.99 57.18 -23.96
C THR A 17 -14.05 57.93 -25.31
N SER A 18 -12.94 57.95 -26.04
CA SER A 18 -12.84 58.03 -27.52
C SER A 18 -11.36 57.83 -27.90
N SER A 19 -10.88 57.24 -28.99
CA SER A 19 -11.41 56.54 -30.17
C SER A 19 -10.19 56.20 -31.06
N VAL A 20 -10.10 54.97 -31.57
CA VAL A 20 -9.50 54.45 -32.82
C VAL A 20 -8.51 55.34 -33.62
N LEU A 21 -7.27 54.87 -33.86
CA LEU A 21 -6.65 54.54 -35.18
C LEU A 21 -5.10 54.53 -35.17
N ALA A 22 -4.54 53.34 -35.39
CA ALA A 22 -3.47 52.96 -36.34
C ALA A 22 -1.96 53.41 -36.18
N VAL A 23 -1.10 52.35 -36.05
CA VAL A 23 0.33 52.12 -36.46
C VAL A 23 1.46 52.96 -35.80
N PRO A 24 2.76 52.52 -35.73
CA PRO A 24 3.45 51.21 -35.92
C PRO A 24 4.47 50.81 -34.80
N PHE A 25 5.02 49.59 -34.96
CA PHE A 25 6.31 49.00 -34.53
C PHE A 25 7.36 49.82 -33.71
N ASN A 26 7.94 49.10 -32.73
CA ASN A 26 9.23 49.26 -32.03
C ASN A 26 9.45 50.44 -31.06
N ALA A 27 9.53 50.15 -29.76
CA ALA A 27 10.80 49.93 -29.05
C ALA A 27 10.51 49.69 -27.54
N ALA A 28 11.20 48.72 -26.96
CA ALA A 28 11.09 48.33 -25.56
C ALA A 28 11.33 49.52 -24.61
N ALA A 29 10.46 49.62 -23.60
CA ALA A 29 10.78 50.26 -22.33
C ALA A 29 10.19 49.35 -21.23
N GLU A 30 11.05 48.49 -20.72
CA GLU A 30 10.83 47.73 -19.50
C GLU A 30 10.40 48.66 -18.37
N THR A 31 9.26 48.36 -17.76
CA THR A 31 9.00 48.70 -16.36
C THR A 31 8.77 47.38 -15.65
N VAL A 32 9.88 46.75 -15.27
CA VAL A 32 9.90 45.61 -14.36
C VAL A 32 9.50 46.15 -12.98
N SER A 33 8.36 45.69 -12.46
CA SER A 33 8.13 45.73 -11.02
C SER A 33 8.98 44.63 -10.40
N GLU A 34 10.16 45.00 -9.90
CA GLU A 34 11.02 44.11 -9.11
C GLU A 34 10.31 43.80 -7.79
N THR A 35 9.61 42.67 -7.73
CA THR A 35 9.55 41.90 -6.48
C THR A 35 10.89 41.18 -6.39
N GLU A 36 11.82 41.68 -5.57
CA GLU A 36 13.01 40.92 -5.19
C GLU A 36 12.52 39.58 -4.60
N ALA A 37 12.77 38.48 -5.30
CA ALA A 37 12.54 37.15 -4.76
C ALA A 37 13.42 36.99 -3.51
N ALA A 38 12.88 36.42 -2.43
CA ALA A 38 13.67 36.09 -1.24
C ALA A 38 14.86 35.22 -1.67
N VAL A 39 16.08 35.63 -1.32
CA VAL A 39 17.27 34.83 -1.59
C VAL A 39 17.21 33.60 -0.69
N GLU A 40 17.03 32.42 -1.29
CA GLU A 40 16.99 31.15 -0.57
C GLU A 40 18.44 30.68 -0.33
N TYR A 41 18.90 30.71 0.91
CA TYR A 41 20.23 30.25 1.31
C TYR A 41 20.18 28.76 1.65
N ASN A 42 21.14 27.98 1.12
CA ASN A 42 21.21 26.53 1.32
C ASN A 42 22.45 26.19 2.17
N PHE A 43 22.23 25.66 3.37
CA PHE A 43 23.29 25.30 4.31
C PHE A 43 23.70 23.81 4.27
N ASN A 44 23.27 23.04 3.26
CA ASN A 44 23.51 21.59 3.22
C ASN A 44 24.94 21.19 2.81
N SER A 45 25.72 22.09 2.18
CA SER A 45 27.07 21.76 1.71
C SER A 45 28.02 22.97 1.75
N ALA A 46 28.75 23.09 2.85
CA ALA A 46 29.83 24.07 3.00
C ALA A 46 31.01 23.70 2.08
N MET A 47 31.65 24.69 1.46
CA MET A 47 32.90 24.48 0.70
C MET A 47 34.08 24.24 1.64
N TYR A 48 34.16 25.05 2.70
CA TYR A 48 35.18 24.99 3.75
C TYR A 48 34.69 25.79 4.96
N SER A 49 35.42 25.69 6.06
CA SER A 49 35.14 26.45 7.28
C SER A 49 36.32 27.35 7.64
N GLU A 50 36.03 28.53 8.17
CA GLU A 50 37.01 29.49 8.67
C GLU A 50 36.77 29.73 10.16
N THR A 51 37.83 29.75 10.97
CA THR A 51 37.72 30.05 12.40
C THR A 51 38.40 31.38 12.70
N GLU A 52 37.64 32.33 13.25
CA GLU A 52 38.13 33.63 13.71
C GLU A 52 37.60 33.90 15.12
N ASP A 53 38.49 34.27 16.04
CA ASP A 53 38.17 34.57 17.46
C ASP A 53 37.34 33.48 18.18
N GLY A 54 37.64 32.21 17.88
CA GLY A 54 36.94 31.06 18.48
C GLY A 54 35.56 30.81 17.88
N VAL A 55 35.20 31.46 16.77
CA VAL A 55 33.96 31.21 16.03
C VAL A 55 34.28 30.59 14.69
N THR A 56 33.73 29.42 14.43
CA THR A 56 33.80 28.73 13.15
C THR A 56 32.61 29.14 12.29
N TYR A 57 32.92 29.57 11.06
CA TYR A 57 31.97 29.93 10.02
C TYR A 57 32.10 28.96 8.86
N ASN A 58 31.01 28.41 8.38
CA ASN A 58 31.00 27.66 7.12
C ASN A 58 30.82 28.63 5.96
N ILE A 59 31.62 28.46 4.91
CA ILE A 59 31.57 29.28 3.70
C ILE A 59 30.99 28.45 2.55
N PHE A 60 29.99 29.01 1.88
CA PHE A 60 29.19 28.33 0.86
C PHE A 60 29.51 28.81 -0.55
N LYS A 61 29.26 27.94 -1.54
CA LYS A 61 29.57 28.18 -2.97
C LYS A 61 28.92 29.43 -3.55
N GLY A 62 27.85 29.93 -2.93
CA GLY A 62 27.19 31.19 -3.31
C GLY A 62 27.86 32.46 -2.79
N GLY A 63 29.03 32.38 -2.15
CA GLY A 63 29.76 33.56 -1.67
C GLY A 63 29.14 34.18 -0.42
N TYR A 64 28.64 33.34 0.49
CA TYR A 64 28.10 33.71 1.80
C TYR A 64 28.58 32.73 2.86
N ALA A 65 28.47 33.12 4.12
CA ALA A 65 28.88 32.34 5.27
C ALA A 65 27.76 32.23 6.32
N ALA A 66 27.82 31.23 7.19
CA ALA A 66 26.96 31.11 8.35
C ALA A 66 27.77 30.73 9.60
N VAL A 67 27.31 31.17 10.77
CA VAL A 67 27.92 30.76 12.05
C VAL A 67 27.64 29.28 12.26
N HIS A 68 28.69 28.47 12.31
CA HIS A 68 28.59 27.01 12.45
C HIS A 68 28.85 26.54 13.88
N TYR A 69 29.80 27.16 14.58
CA TYR A 69 30.15 26.77 15.95
C TYR A 69 30.85 27.91 16.69
N VAL A 70 30.49 28.15 17.95
CA VAL A 70 31.13 29.12 18.83
C VAL A 70 31.84 28.38 19.96
N ASP A 71 33.17 28.37 19.93
CA ASP A 71 34.04 27.72 20.91
C ASP A 71 34.27 28.60 22.15
N ASN A 72 33.18 28.99 22.81
CA ASN A 72 33.26 29.80 24.03
C ASN A 72 32.11 29.47 25.00
N HIS A 73 32.46 28.79 26.09
CA HIS A 73 31.50 28.35 27.11
C HIS A 73 30.97 29.49 27.99
N ASP A 74 31.74 30.55 28.16
CA ASP A 74 31.47 31.66 29.08
C ASP A 74 31.03 32.94 28.37
N ILE A 75 30.76 32.88 27.06
CA ILE A 75 30.30 34.04 26.31
C ILE A 75 28.94 34.50 26.85
N GLU A 76 28.86 35.76 27.31
CA GLU A 76 27.60 36.34 27.80
C GLU A 76 26.84 37.06 26.67
N GLU A 77 27.56 37.66 25.72
CA GLU A 77 26.96 38.38 24.59
C GLU A 77 27.67 37.97 23.29
N PHE A 78 26.89 37.65 22.26
CA PHE A 78 27.41 37.35 20.93
C PHE A 78 26.75 38.25 19.88
N THR A 79 27.57 38.85 19.03
CA THR A 79 27.09 39.59 17.85
C THR A 79 27.55 38.88 16.60
N VAL A 80 26.61 38.47 15.76
CA VAL A 80 26.94 37.89 14.45
C VAL A 80 27.59 38.99 13.60
N PRO A 81 28.86 38.83 13.17
CA PRO A 81 29.52 39.85 12.37
C PRO A 81 28.87 39.96 11.00
N ASP A 82 28.90 41.14 10.38
CA ASP A 82 28.35 41.30 9.03
C ASP A 82 29.09 40.47 7.97
N THR A 83 30.40 40.31 8.15
CA THR A 83 31.28 39.63 7.20
C THR A 83 32.40 38.88 7.90
N ILE A 84 32.83 37.75 7.32
CA ILE A 84 34.05 37.03 7.64
C ILE A 84 34.96 37.04 6.41
N GLN A 85 36.17 37.61 6.52
CA GLN A 85 37.10 37.74 5.38
C GLN A 85 36.47 38.35 4.09
N ASN A 86 35.60 39.37 4.24
CA ASN A 86 34.78 39.99 3.18
C ASN A 86 33.63 39.12 2.63
N THR A 87 33.42 37.92 3.15
CA THR A 87 32.26 37.07 2.84
C THR A 87 31.10 37.45 3.76
N PRO A 88 29.90 37.80 3.25
CA PRO A 88 28.76 38.15 4.09
C PRO A 88 28.30 36.97 4.96
N VAL A 89 28.14 37.19 6.26
CA VAL A 89 27.55 36.20 7.16
C VAL A 89 26.03 36.37 7.15
N VAL A 90 25.34 35.40 6.58
CA VAL A 90 23.90 35.49 6.27
C VAL A 90 23.02 34.66 7.19
N GLY A 91 23.61 33.81 8.05
CA GLY A 91 22.81 33.02 8.96
C GLY A 91 23.58 32.36 10.11
N ILE A 92 22.82 31.62 10.90
CA ILE A 92 23.26 30.79 12.02
C ILE A 92 22.77 29.37 11.73
N GLU A 93 23.68 28.40 11.74
CA GLU A 93 23.39 26.99 11.50
C GLU A 93 22.95 26.25 12.76
N TRP A 94 22.37 25.06 12.55
CA TRP A 94 22.16 24.07 13.60
C TRP A 94 23.46 23.80 14.36
N GLY A 95 23.40 23.85 15.68
CA GLY A 95 24.51 23.55 16.60
C GLY A 95 25.41 24.72 16.93
N ALA A 96 25.20 25.90 16.34
CA ALA A 96 26.13 27.04 16.44
C ALA A 96 26.48 27.44 17.89
N PHE A 97 25.52 27.32 18.80
CA PHE A 97 25.66 27.73 20.21
C PHE A 97 25.63 26.56 21.19
N ARG A 98 25.78 25.31 20.74
CA ARG A 98 25.58 24.11 21.59
C ARG A 98 26.42 24.08 22.88
N ASP A 99 27.58 24.73 22.87
CA ASP A 99 28.51 24.79 24.00
C ASP A 99 28.48 26.15 24.75
N CYS A 100 27.68 27.11 24.30
CA CYS A 100 27.57 28.46 24.86
C CYS A 100 26.58 28.56 26.04
N LYS A 101 26.91 27.91 27.16
CA LYS A 101 25.97 27.73 28.29
C LYS A 101 25.52 29.03 28.98
N ASN A 102 26.32 30.10 28.86
CA ASN A 102 26.11 31.37 29.57
C ASN A 102 25.68 32.55 28.67
N ILE A 103 25.37 32.29 27.39
CA ILE A 103 24.96 33.36 26.47
C ILE A 103 23.61 33.95 26.89
N LYS A 104 23.61 35.24 27.20
CA LYS A 104 22.43 36.02 27.61
C LYS A 104 21.89 36.88 26.48
N LYS A 105 22.76 37.39 25.60
CA LYS A 105 22.36 38.28 24.50
C LYS A 105 22.88 37.80 23.15
N LEU A 106 21.99 37.72 22.18
CA LEU A 106 22.33 37.47 20.78
C LEU A 106 21.96 38.69 19.92
N SER A 107 22.93 39.23 19.18
CA SER A 107 22.71 40.36 18.27
C SER A 107 22.95 39.93 16.82
N LEU A 108 21.96 40.14 15.95
CA LEU A 108 22.01 39.77 14.54
C LEU A 108 22.51 40.94 13.69
N GLY A 109 23.59 40.72 12.94
CA GLY A 109 24.16 41.69 12.00
C GLY A 109 23.28 41.93 10.76
N LYS A 110 23.66 42.88 9.91
CA LYS A 110 22.81 43.40 8.83
C LYS A 110 22.43 42.38 7.76
N ASN A 111 23.30 41.40 7.55
CA ASN A 111 23.20 40.39 6.49
C ASN A 111 22.44 39.14 6.94
N VAL A 112 22.19 38.99 8.25
CA VAL A 112 21.53 37.80 8.80
C VAL A 112 20.08 37.73 8.32
N SER A 113 19.74 36.61 7.69
CA SER A 113 18.45 36.34 7.05
C SER A 113 17.90 34.94 7.34
N VAL A 114 18.74 34.04 7.85
CA VAL A 114 18.35 32.68 8.26
C VAL A 114 18.87 32.41 9.67
N ILE A 115 18.04 31.85 10.53
CA ILE A 115 18.42 31.45 11.88
C ILE A 115 17.81 30.08 12.18
N ASP A 116 18.65 29.09 12.46
CA ASP A 116 18.20 27.87 13.11
C ASP A 116 18.09 28.13 14.62
N TRP A 117 16.86 28.23 15.12
CA TRP A 117 16.60 28.64 16.50
C TRP A 117 16.63 27.48 17.50
N TYR A 118 16.56 26.22 17.05
CA TYR A 118 16.32 25.10 17.96
C TYR A 118 17.43 24.98 19.03
N ASP A 119 18.70 24.94 18.63
CA ASP A 119 19.80 24.79 19.58
C ASP A 119 20.13 26.09 20.34
N ALA A 120 19.92 27.25 19.70
CA ALA A 120 20.07 28.54 20.35
C ALA A 120 19.10 28.67 21.54
N ALA A 121 17.92 28.07 21.41
CA ALA A 121 16.90 28.07 22.44
C ALA A 121 17.10 27.02 23.56
N GLU A 122 18.06 26.09 23.40
CA GLU A 122 18.53 25.24 24.50
C GLU A 122 19.49 26.00 25.45
N GLN A 123 19.98 27.18 25.03
CA GLN A 123 20.88 28.02 25.82
C GLN A 123 20.14 28.99 26.75
N THR A 124 20.89 29.86 27.44
CA THR A 124 20.37 30.78 28.46
C THR A 124 20.01 32.18 27.92
N ILE A 125 19.67 32.32 26.64
CA ILE A 125 19.45 33.64 25.98
C ILE A 125 18.25 34.35 26.59
N GLU A 126 18.49 35.56 27.12
CA GLU A 126 17.51 36.47 27.73
C GLU A 126 17.04 37.56 26.75
N GLU A 127 17.92 38.01 25.85
CA GLU A 127 17.68 39.13 24.92
C GLU A 127 18.14 38.79 23.50
N ILE A 128 17.33 39.17 22.51
CA ILE A 128 17.73 39.19 21.10
C ILE A 128 17.66 40.62 20.56
N ALA A 129 18.66 41.02 19.79
CA ALA A 129 18.74 42.33 19.16
C ALA A 129 19.07 42.17 17.66
N VAL A 130 18.67 43.17 16.87
CA VAL A 130 18.90 43.22 15.42
C VAL A 130 19.40 44.61 15.08
N THR A 131 20.39 44.73 14.19
CA THR A 131 20.87 46.04 13.73
C THR A 131 19.78 46.78 12.93
N GLU A 132 19.77 48.12 13.00
CA GLU A 132 18.73 48.93 12.32
C GLU A 132 18.67 48.69 10.80
N ASP A 133 19.82 48.36 10.19
CA ASP A 133 20.02 48.12 8.77
C ASP A 133 19.78 46.67 8.33
N ASN A 134 19.44 45.76 9.25
CA ASN A 134 19.06 44.39 8.89
C ASN A 134 17.77 44.40 8.05
N LYS A 135 17.78 43.69 6.92
CA LYS A 135 16.68 43.67 5.95
C LYS A 135 15.66 42.55 6.18
N SER A 136 15.98 41.57 7.00
CA SER A 136 15.25 40.31 7.12
C SER A 136 14.44 40.20 8.40
N PHE A 137 14.91 40.83 9.47
CA PHE A 137 14.32 40.72 10.81
C PHE A 137 14.14 42.07 11.50
N THR A 138 13.27 42.07 12.49
CA THR A 138 13.10 43.16 13.45
C THR A 138 12.72 42.59 14.81
N VAL A 139 12.97 43.35 15.88
CA VAL A 139 12.60 42.96 17.24
C VAL A 139 11.54 43.92 17.76
N VAL A 140 10.41 43.39 18.18
CA VAL A 140 9.31 44.14 18.79
C VAL A 140 8.95 43.45 20.09
N ASP A 141 8.95 44.19 21.19
CA ASP A 141 8.65 43.69 22.55
C ASP A 141 9.48 42.46 22.95
N GLY A 142 10.74 42.39 22.51
CA GLY A 142 11.66 41.29 22.80
C GLY A 142 11.46 40.03 21.95
N ILE A 143 10.53 40.06 20.98
CA ILE A 143 10.25 38.97 20.05
C ILE A 143 10.91 39.28 18.71
N LEU A 144 11.60 38.30 18.13
CA LEU A 144 12.15 38.39 16.78
C LEU A 144 11.05 38.09 15.77
N TYR A 145 10.77 39.06 14.90
CA TYR A 145 9.87 38.92 13.76
C TYR A 145 10.65 38.97 12.44
N SER A 146 10.07 38.45 11.38
CA SER A 146 10.44 38.83 10.02
C SER A 146 10.27 40.34 9.82
N LYS A 147 11.02 40.96 8.89
CA LYS A 147 11.01 42.41 8.69
C LYS A 147 9.63 42.96 8.33
N ASP A 148 8.84 42.17 7.63
CA ASP A 148 7.46 42.46 7.25
C ASP A 148 6.44 42.20 8.38
N MET A 149 6.91 41.79 9.56
CA MET A 149 6.13 41.42 10.75
C MET A 149 5.19 40.22 10.56
N LYS A 150 5.29 39.47 9.46
CA LYS A 150 4.37 38.37 9.13
C LYS A 150 4.65 37.07 9.88
N THR A 151 5.88 36.85 10.31
CA THR A 151 6.29 35.62 11.00
C THR A 151 6.94 35.94 12.33
N VAL A 152 6.48 35.30 13.41
CA VAL A 152 7.24 35.21 14.66
C VAL A 152 8.34 34.18 14.45
N VAL A 153 9.59 34.63 14.46
CA VAL A 153 10.76 33.80 14.16
C VAL A 153 11.29 33.15 15.42
N ALA A 154 11.45 33.93 16.50
CA ALA A 154 12.06 33.45 17.73
C ALA A 154 11.68 34.33 18.94
N PHE A 155 11.68 33.71 20.11
CA PHE A 155 11.61 34.36 21.42
C PHE A 155 12.70 33.79 22.34
N PRO A 156 13.46 34.64 23.06
CA PRO A 156 14.53 34.17 23.93
C PRO A 156 14.03 33.26 25.07
N PRO A 157 14.56 32.02 25.23
CA PRO A 157 14.06 31.01 26.17
C PRO A 157 14.18 31.42 27.65
N SER A 158 15.19 32.21 28.01
CA SER A 158 15.43 32.73 29.36
C SER A 158 14.87 34.13 29.57
N ASN A 159 14.08 34.67 28.63
CA ASN A 159 13.44 35.96 28.83
C ASN A 159 12.60 35.96 30.11
N SER A 160 12.61 37.09 30.83
CA SER A 160 11.89 37.22 32.11
C SER A 160 10.38 37.44 31.95
N ALA A 161 9.89 37.68 30.73
CA ALA A 161 8.48 37.88 30.46
C ALA A 161 7.66 36.63 30.80
N THR A 162 6.56 36.85 31.53
CA THR A 162 5.61 35.79 31.89
C THR A 162 4.39 35.78 30.98
N GLU A 163 4.18 36.85 30.22
CA GLU A 163 3.13 37.00 29.23
C GLU A 163 3.72 37.68 27.99
N VAL A 164 3.38 37.14 26.81
CA VAL A 164 3.76 37.70 25.52
C VAL A 164 2.51 37.89 24.67
N LYS A 165 2.39 39.06 24.03
CA LYS A 165 1.35 39.35 23.05
C LYS A 165 1.95 39.40 21.65
N ILE A 166 1.43 38.60 20.74
CA ILE A 166 1.85 38.61 19.34
C ILE A 166 1.28 39.84 18.63
N ALA A 167 2.08 40.48 17.78
CA ALA A 167 1.67 41.64 16.99
C ALA A 167 0.51 41.29 16.04
N ASP A 168 -0.39 42.25 15.78
CA ASP A 168 -1.61 42.01 15.00
C ASP A 168 -1.32 41.69 13.52
N GLU A 169 -0.16 42.09 13.01
CA GLU A 169 0.28 41.85 11.62
C GLU A 169 0.75 40.42 11.34
N ALA A 170 1.13 39.68 12.39
CA ALA A 170 1.70 38.35 12.27
C ALA A 170 0.65 37.33 11.83
N GLU A 171 1.02 36.52 10.85
CA GLU A 171 0.17 35.48 10.24
C GLU A 171 0.69 34.06 10.53
N LYS A 172 1.93 33.93 11.03
CA LYS A 172 2.60 32.65 11.29
C LYS A 172 3.44 32.68 12.55
N ILE A 173 3.39 31.60 13.32
CA ILE A 173 4.40 31.27 14.33
C ILE A 173 5.37 30.28 13.71
N GLY A 174 6.66 30.63 13.64
CA GLY A 174 7.71 29.80 13.07
C GLY A 174 7.94 28.51 13.85
N ASP A 175 8.64 27.57 13.21
CA ASP A 175 9.09 26.35 13.88
C ASP A 175 10.03 26.73 15.04
N CYS A 176 9.87 26.05 16.17
CA CYS A 176 10.67 26.27 17.39
C CYS A 176 10.57 27.68 18.02
N ALA A 177 9.69 28.58 17.55
CA ALA A 177 9.75 30.01 17.89
C ALA A 177 9.75 30.34 19.40
N PHE A 178 9.04 29.56 20.23
CA PHE A 178 9.00 29.71 21.70
C PHE A 178 9.56 28.48 22.43
N VAL A 179 10.36 27.65 21.76
CA VAL A 179 10.89 26.44 22.36
C VAL A 179 11.64 26.74 23.69
N CYS A 180 11.45 25.90 24.70
CA CYS A 180 12.07 25.99 26.02
C CYS A 180 11.83 27.32 26.80
N CYS A 181 10.80 28.10 26.48
CA CYS A 181 10.46 29.34 27.21
C CYS A 181 9.85 29.06 28.59
N LYS A 182 10.69 28.65 29.56
CA LYS A 182 10.27 28.13 30.88
C LYS A 182 9.65 29.16 31.81
N ASN A 183 9.80 30.46 31.54
CA ASN A 183 9.16 31.53 32.33
C ASN A 183 7.78 31.94 31.79
N LEU A 184 7.49 31.59 30.53
CA LEU A 184 6.32 32.06 29.80
C LEU A 184 5.09 31.30 30.27
N LYS A 185 4.13 32.02 30.86
CA LYS A 185 2.88 31.46 31.40
C LYS A 185 1.70 31.64 30.47
N LYS A 186 1.74 32.69 29.65
CA LYS A 186 0.65 33.09 28.77
C LYS A 186 1.16 33.60 27.43
N VAL A 187 0.52 33.15 26.35
CA VAL A 187 0.74 33.69 25.00
C VAL A 187 -0.60 34.14 24.43
N VAL A 188 -0.68 35.43 24.10
CA VAL A 188 -1.87 36.01 23.46
C VAL A 188 -1.62 36.04 21.95
N LEU A 189 -2.21 35.06 21.25
CA LEU A 189 -2.21 35.00 19.79
C LEU A 189 -3.24 35.98 19.21
N ASN A 190 -2.99 36.46 18.00
CA ASN A 190 -3.93 37.28 17.23
C ASN A 190 -4.76 36.38 16.27
N ASP A 191 -5.91 36.88 15.81
CA ASP A 191 -6.84 36.12 14.94
C ASP A 191 -6.33 35.89 13.49
N ASN A 192 -5.28 36.61 13.07
CA ASN A 192 -4.68 36.48 11.73
C ASN A 192 -3.68 35.33 11.62
N ILE A 193 -3.30 34.68 12.74
CA ILE A 193 -2.41 33.52 12.74
C ILE A 193 -3.09 32.34 12.04
N LYS A 194 -2.48 31.87 10.95
CA LYS A 194 -2.95 30.75 10.11
C LYS A 194 -2.15 29.47 10.32
N GLU A 195 -0.92 29.59 10.80
CA GLU A 195 0.02 28.48 10.93
C GLU A 195 0.83 28.59 12.23
N ILE A 196 0.95 27.47 12.94
CA ILE A 196 1.84 27.31 14.10
C ILE A 196 2.86 26.23 13.75
N GLY A 197 4.14 26.57 13.89
CA GLY A 197 5.25 25.70 13.56
C GLY A 197 5.36 24.42 14.39
N ALA A 198 6.13 23.47 13.87
CA ALA A 198 6.56 22.29 14.63
C ALA A 198 7.42 22.75 15.81
N PHE A 199 7.29 22.07 16.95
CA PHE A 199 8.02 22.41 18.18
C PHE A 199 7.81 23.85 18.71
N ALA A 200 6.86 24.62 18.17
CA ALA A 200 6.77 26.06 18.44
C ALA A 200 6.70 26.40 19.93
N PHE A 201 6.05 25.58 20.76
CA PHE A 201 5.99 25.73 22.22
C PHE A 201 6.56 24.52 22.97
N TRP A 202 7.43 23.74 22.33
CA TRP A 202 8.03 22.56 22.97
C TRP A 202 8.80 22.96 24.22
N GLY A 203 8.57 22.26 25.34
CA GLY A 203 9.27 22.51 26.60
C GLY A 203 8.88 23.81 27.33
N CYS A 204 7.83 24.52 26.90
CA CYS A 204 7.24 25.66 27.62
C CYS A 204 6.53 25.23 28.91
N SER A 205 7.28 24.68 29.86
CA SER A 205 6.75 24.00 31.05
C SER A 205 5.88 24.88 31.97
N ALA A 206 6.00 26.20 31.91
CA ALA A 206 5.15 27.13 32.67
C ALA A 206 3.91 27.62 31.91
N LEU A 207 3.79 27.34 30.61
CA LEU A 207 2.69 27.79 29.78
C LEU A 207 1.40 27.14 30.28
N SER A 208 0.45 27.98 30.68
CA SER A 208 -0.81 27.56 31.31
C SER A 208 -2.04 28.16 30.62
N ASP A 209 -1.87 29.22 29.83
CA ASP A 209 -2.95 29.94 29.15
C ASP A 209 -2.52 30.25 27.70
N ILE A 210 -3.15 29.57 26.75
CA ILE A 210 -3.04 29.84 25.32
C ILE A 210 -4.37 29.53 24.65
N ALA A 211 -4.87 30.46 23.84
CA ALA A 211 -6.07 30.27 23.02
C ALA A 211 -5.64 30.14 21.56
N LEU A 212 -6.05 29.04 20.92
CA LEU A 212 -5.76 28.79 19.51
C LEU A 212 -6.72 29.59 18.61
N PRO A 213 -6.23 30.23 17.52
CA PRO A 213 -7.08 31.00 16.61
C PRO A 213 -7.89 30.09 15.69
N ASN A 214 -9.12 30.49 15.35
CA ASN A 214 -10.08 29.70 14.54
C ASN A 214 -9.67 29.49 13.05
N GLY A 215 -8.47 29.89 12.66
CA GLY A 215 -7.95 29.78 11.29
C GLY A 215 -6.96 28.64 11.08
N ILE A 216 -6.46 28.01 12.15
CA ILE A 216 -5.44 26.96 12.03
C ILE A 216 -6.04 25.67 11.47
N LYS A 217 -5.33 25.05 10.53
CA LYS A 217 -5.75 23.80 9.88
C LYS A 217 -5.04 22.56 10.42
N GLU A 218 -3.85 22.75 10.97
CA GLU A 218 -2.98 21.67 11.39
C GLU A 218 -2.31 22.04 12.72
N ILE A 219 -2.23 21.08 13.62
CA ILE A 219 -1.34 21.13 14.79
C ILE A 219 -0.13 20.24 14.47
N LYS A 220 1.04 20.87 14.30
CA LYS A 220 2.25 20.21 13.84
C LYS A 220 2.90 19.35 14.94
N ALA A 221 3.95 18.62 14.52
CA ALA A 221 4.65 17.69 15.39
C ALA A 221 5.20 18.40 16.63
N GLN A 222 4.94 17.81 17.78
CA GLN A 222 5.46 18.24 19.09
C GLN A 222 5.23 19.72 19.47
N THR A 223 4.25 20.40 18.86
CA THR A 223 4.00 21.84 19.07
C THR A 223 3.81 22.21 20.54
N PHE A 224 3.12 21.41 21.35
CA PHE A 224 2.85 21.63 22.78
C PHE A 224 3.50 20.58 23.69
N ALA A 225 4.43 19.77 23.17
CA ALA A 225 5.04 18.73 23.99
C ALA A 225 5.85 19.33 25.14
N GLY A 226 5.74 18.76 26.34
CA GLY A 226 6.38 19.26 27.56
C GLY A 226 5.76 20.53 28.16
N CYS A 227 4.61 21.00 27.66
CA CYS A 227 3.81 22.06 28.29
C CYS A 227 3.09 21.53 29.54
N THR A 228 3.85 21.18 30.58
CA THR A 228 3.35 20.47 31.77
C THR A 228 2.37 21.28 32.63
N SER A 229 2.38 22.61 32.54
CA SER A 229 1.42 23.49 33.25
C SER A 229 0.14 23.80 32.47
N LEU A 230 0.03 23.38 31.21
CA LEU A 230 -1.13 23.64 30.37
C LEU A 230 -2.27 22.74 30.84
N SER A 231 -3.26 23.26 31.57
CA SER A 231 -4.31 22.42 32.18
C SER A 231 -5.50 22.13 31.26
N ASP A 232 -5.74 22.99 30.28
CA ASP A 232 -6.81 22.86 29.30
C ASP A 232 -6.45 23.64 28.04
N ILE A 233 -6.96 23.22 26.90
CA ILE A 233 -6.82 23.91 25.62
C ILE A 233 -7.99 23.51 24.73
N ASP A 234 -8.67 24.51 24.15
CA ASP A 234 -9.73 24.29 23.18
C ASP A 234 -9.10 24.09 21.79
N ILE A 235 -9.43 22.98 21.13
CA ILE A 235 -8.95 22.72 19.76
C ILE A 235 -9.99 23.28 18.79
N PRO A 236 -9.65 24.29 17.96
CA PRO A 236 -10.63 24.90 17.07
C PRO A 236 -11.23 23.89 16.07
N GLU A 237 -12.51 24.06 15.73
CA GLU A 237 -13.20 23.22 14.73
C GLU A 237 -12.55 23.28 13.33
N SER A 238 -11.69 24.28 13.09
CA SER A 238 -10.95 24.42 11.83
C SER A 238 -9.80 23.43 11.69
N VAL A 239 -9.37 22.78 12.77
CA VAL A 239 -8.26 21.82 12.76
C VAL A 239 -8.72 20.54 12.06
N GLU A 240 -7.97 20.14 11.03
CA GLU A 240 -8.24 18.98 10.19
C GLU A 240 -7.20 17.88 10.36
N SER A 241 -6.02 18.19 10.93
CA SER A 241 -4.95 17.23 11.18
C SER A 241 -4.12 17.56 12.42
N MET A 242 -3.57 16.52 13.05
CA MET A 242 -2.66 16.62 14.19
C MET A 242 -1.51 15.61 14.06
N ASN A 243 -0.28 16.11 14.12
CA ASN A 243 0.93 15.30 13.89
C ASN A 243 1.52 14.74 15.18
N ASP A 244 2.44 13.80 15.00
CA ASP A 244 3.02 12.97 16.06
C ASP A 244 3.52 13.78 17.28
N GLY A 245 3.15 13.29 18.45
CA GLY A 245 3.57 13.81 19.74
C GLY A 245 3.19 15.26 20.05
N ALA A 246 2.24 15.88 19.32
CA ALA A 246 1.85 17.28 19.49
C ALA A 246 1.63 17.70 20.96
N PHE A 247 1.10 16.81 21.78
CA PHE A 247 0.80 17.06 23.20
C PHE A 247 1.58 16.16 24.18
N ASN A 248 2.64 15.48 23.75
CA ASN A 248 3.39 14.57 24.65
C ASN A 248 3.81 15.29 25.95
N ASP A 249 3.52 14.68 27.09
CA ASP A 249 3.80 15.24 28.43
C ASP A 249 3.14 16.61 28.72
N ALA A 250 2.11 17.00 27.97
CA ALA A 250 1.32 18.20 28.26
C ALA A 250 0.35 17.96 29.43
N GLY A 251 0.15 18.99 30.27
CA GLY A 251 -0.71 18.89 31.46
C GLY A 251 -2.21 18.73 31.17
N CYS A 252 -2.64 18.93 29.92
CA CYS A 252 -4.05 18.98 29.51
C CYS A 252 -4.55 17.61 29.04
N ILE A 253 -3.67 16.62 28.95
CA ILE A 253 -4.02 15.25 28.59
C ILE A 253 -4.95 14.64 29.65
N LYS A 254 -6.08 14.11 29.20
CA LYS A 254 -7.04 13.34 29.98
C LYS A 254 -7.03 11.89 29.46
N THR A 255 -6.91 10.91 30.35
CA THR A 255 -6.88 9.49 29.97
C THR A 255 -8.22 8.81 30.25
N GLU A 256 -8.72 8.06 29.27
CA GLU A 256 -9.95 7.27 29.34
C GLU A 256 -9.68 5.91 28.65
N ASP A 257 -9.85 4.81 29.40
CA ASP A 257 -9.59 3.44 28.93
C ASP A 257 -8.24 3.22 28.22
N GLY A 258 -7.20 3.93 28.70
CA GLY A 258 -5.84 3.86 28.16
C GLY A 258 -5.63 4.66 26.86
N ILE A 259 -6.60 5.45 26.42
CA ILE A 259 -6.46 6.42 25.32
C ILE A 259 -6.36 7.84 25.92
N TYR A 260 -5.45 8.64 25.38
CA TYR A 260 -5.21 10.01 25.81
C TYR A 260 -6.00 10.98 24.95
N TYR A 261 -6.61 11.98 25.58
CA TYR A 261 -7.44 12.97 24.94
C TYR A 261 -7.03 14.39 25.32
N VAL A 262 -7.08 15.28 24.34
CA VAL A 262 -7.07 16.74 24.53
C VAL A 262 -8.30 17.28 23.81
N ASP A 263 -9.16 17.96 24.55
CA ASP A 263 -10.51 18.32 24.08
C ASP A 263 -11.25 17.08 23.48
N ASN A 264 -11.68 17.14 22.21
CA ASN A 264 -12.33 16.05 21.49
C ASN A 264 -11.39 15.34 20.50
N TRP A 265 -10.08 15.40 20.72
CA TRP A 265 -9.08 14.70 19.92
C TRP A 265 -8.42 13.56 20.70
N ALA A 266 -8.27 12.39 20.08
CA ALA A 266 -7.45 11.31 20.61
C ALA A 266 -5.99 11.56 20.25
N VAL A 267 -5.12 11.72 21.25
CA VAL A 267 -3.74 12.22 21.11
C VAL A 267 -2.64 11.26 21.56
N GLY A 268 -3.00 10.04 21.97
CA GLY A 268 -2.04 8.99 22.32
C GLY A 268 -2.70 7.78 22.99
N SER A 269 -1.90 6.79 23.37
CA SER A 269 -2.38 5.61 24.09
C SER A 269 -1.32 4.98 24.99
N ASP A 270 -1.77 4.18 25.96
CA ASP A 270 -0.93 3.32 26.80
C ASP A 270 -0.25 2.22 25.96
N LYS A 271 1.02 1.91 26.27
CA LYS A 271 1.80 0.86 25.56
C LYS A 271 1.23 -0.55 25.69
N ASP A 272 0.48 -0.80 26.76
CA ASP A 272 -0.06 -2.11 27.13
C ASP A 272 -1.57 -2.24 26.84
N ILE A 273 -2.18 -1.25 26.18
CA ILE A 273 -3.62 -1.27 25.87
C ILE A 273 -3.96 -2.51 25.00
N GLU A 274 -4.95 -3.28 25.43
CA GLU A 274 -5.43 -4.45 24.68
C GLU A 274 -6.55 -4.10 23.69
N ARG A 275 -7.31 -3.05 24.01
CA ARG A 275 -8.50 -2.64 23.26
C ARG A 275 -8.55 -1.12 23.11
N GLY A 276 -8.44 -0.65 21.88
CA GLY A 276 -8.41 0.77 21.51
C GLY A 276 -9.77 1.25 21.02
N ASP A 277 -10.77 1.28 21.90
CA ASP A 277 -12.09 1.82 21.58
C ASP A 277 -12.08 3.35 21.75
N ILE A 278 -12.07 4.06 20.62
CA ILE A 278 -12.11 5.53 20.63
C ILE A 278 -13.50 5.97 21.08
N ARG A 279 -13.57 6.85 22.08
CA ARG A 279 -14.84 7.28 22.66
C ARG A 279 -15.71 8.01 21.64
N TYR A 280 -17.02 7.80 21.72
CA TYR A 280 -18.00 8.54 20.94
C TYR A 280 -17.95 10.04 21.28
N GLY A 281 -17.96 10.91 20.28
CA GLY A 281 -17.76 12.36 20.42
C GLY A 281 -16.35 12.83 20.05
N THR A 282 -15.39 11.91 19.89
CA THR A 282 -14.07 12.22 19.32
C THR A 282 -14.23 12.71 17.88
N VAL A 283 -13.59 13.83 17.54
CA VAL A 283 -13.68 14.50 16.23
C VAL A 283 -12.49 14.14 15.33
N GLY A 284 -11.32 13.88 15.91
CA GLY A 284 -10.11 13.54 15.16
C GLY A 284 -9.10 12.74 15.97
N THR A 285 -8.13 12.16 15.26
CA THR A 285 -7.04 11.37 15.85
C THR A 285 -5.68 11.95 15.47
N ILE A 286 -4.71 11.84 16.37
CA ILE A 286 -3.31 12.19 16.09
C ILE A 286 -2.67 11.14 15.16
N MET A 287 -1.72 11.54 14.33
CA MET A 287 -0.86 10.60 13.62
C MET A 287 -0.14 9.71 14.63
N GLY A 288 -0.22 8.38 14.44
CA GLY A 288 0.48 7.46 15.32
C GLY A 288 -0.19 7.19 16.66
N LEU A 289 -1.53 7.32 16.76
CA LEU A 289 -2.29 7.10 18.00
C LEU A 289 -1.91 5.79 18.72
N PHE A 290 -1.67 4.71 17.96
CA PHE A 290 -1.23 3.40 18.44
C PHE A 290 0.14 3.01 17.86
N THR A 291 1.20 3.75 18.23
CA THR A 291 2.59 3.60 17.71
C THR A 291 3.51 2.66 18.52
N SER A 292 3.09 2.19 19.68
CA SER A 292 3.93 1.38 20.59
C SER A 292 3.12 0.38 21.41
N THR A 293 1.95 0.00 20.91
CA THR A 293 1.05 -0.90 21.62
C THR A 293 1.42 -2.35 21.33
N THR A 294 1.88 -3.07 22.36
CA THR A 294 2.38 -4.45 22.18
C THR A 294 1.31 -5.52 22.40
N LYS A 295 0.14 -5.12 22.90
CA LYS A 295 -0.98 -6.01 23.23
C LYS A 295 -2.28 -5.65 22.52
N LEU A 296 -2.31 -4.58 21.73
CA LEU A 296 -3.53 -4.10 21.08
C LEU A 296 -4.08 -5.15 20.11
N LYS A 297 -5.31 -5.60 20.37
CA LYS A 297 -6.01 -6.63 19.60
C LYS A 297 -7.16 -6.11 18.78
N VAL A 298 -7.89 -5.12 19.32
CA VAL A 298 -9.11 -4.60 18.71
C VAL A 298 -9.10 -3.09 18.78
N VAL A 299 -9.53 -2.43 17.71
CA VAL A 299 -9.74 -0.97 17.66
C VAL A 299 -11.14 -0.67 17.13
N THR A 300 -11.80 0.31 17.71
CA THR A 300 -13.09 0.82 17.22
C THR A 300 -12.98 2.32 16.98
N VAL A 301 -13.22 2.76 15.75
CA VAL A 301 -13.27 4.16 15.34
C VAL A 301 -14.75 4.55 15.19
N PRO A 302 -15.32 5.42 16.05
CA PRO A 302 -16.72 5.79 16.01
C PRO A 302 -17.03 6.77 14.87
N SER A 303 -18.30 6.87 14.48
CA SER A 303 -18.75 7.75 13.38
C SER A 303 -18.51 9.24 13.62
N THR A 304 -18.22 9.66 14.86
CA THR A 304 -17.91 11.05 15.18
C THR A 304 -16.53 11.48 14.70
N VAL A 305 -15.62 10.53 14.44
CA VAL A 305 -14.26 10.83 13.96
C VAL A 305 -14.31 11.22 12.49
N LYS A 306 -14.20 12.52 12.23
CA LYS A 306 -14.17 13.09 10.87
C LYS A 306 -12.75 13.23 10.33
N HIS A 307 -11.80 13.43 11.24
CA HIS A 307 -10.39 13.65 10.93
C HIS A 307 -9.57 12.44 11.39
N LEU A 308 -9.72 11.34 10.64
CA LEU A 308 -8.92 10.15 10.87
C LEU A 308 -7.52 10.35 10.27
N SER A 309 -6.50 10.27 11.11
CA SER A 309 -5.11 10.46 10.72
C SER A 309 -4.54 9.23 10.00
N SER A 310 -3.62 9.49 9.07
CA SER A 310 -2.72 8.44 8.58
C SER A 310 -1.93 7.86 9.75
N TYR A 311 -1.55 6.59 9.64
CA TYR A 311 -0.80 5.85 10.64
C TYR A 311 -1.49 5.79 12.01
N LEU A 312 -2.82 5.74 12.05
CA LEU A 312 -3.59 5.50 13.28
C LEU A 312 -2.98 4.36 14.10
N VAL A 313 -2.67 3.24 13.44
CA VAL A 313 -1.91 2.12 13.99
C VAL A 313 -0.59 2.00 13.25
N PHE A 314 0.52 2.10 13.98
CA PHE A 314 1.86 2.06 13.38
C PHE A 314 2.79 1.19 14.22
N GLY A 315 3.27 0.10 13.63
CA GLY A 315 4.25 -0.75 14.25
C GLY A 315 4.14 -2.19 13.76
N ILE A 316 5.26 -2.74 13.30
CA ILE A 316 5.29 -4.10 12.74
C ILE A 316 4.97 -5.19 13.78
N ASN A 317 5.10 -4.87 15.06
CA ASN A 317 4.87 -5.79 16.18
C ASN A 317 3.52 -5.57 16.88
N VAL A 318 2.64 -4.71 16.34
CA VAL A 318 1.30 -4.50 16.91
C VAL A 318 0.43 -5.71 16.53
N PRO A 319 -0.03 -6.54 17.49
CA PRO A 319 -0.73 -7.78 17.20
C PRO A 319 -2.23 -7.56 16.97
N LEU A 320 -2.58 -6.52 16.20
CA LEU A 320 -3.95 -6.10 15.92
C LEU A 320 -4.67 -7.19 15.13
N GLU A 321 -5.75 -7.73 15.69
CA GLU A 321 -6.54 -8.80 15.08
C GLU A 321 -7.71 -8.24 14.29
N SER A 322 -8.37 -7.20 14.79
CA SER A 322 -9.51 -6.58 14.12
C SER A 322 -9.60 -5.08 14.34
N ILE A 323 -10.16 -4.37 13.37
CA ILE A 323 -10.52 -2.95 13.52
C ILE A 323 -11.91 -2.69 12.93
N THR A 324 -12.65 -1.80 13.56
CA THR A 324 -13.97 -1.37 13.09
C THR A 324 -13.94 0.12 12.78
N PHE A 325 -14.30 0.50 11.56
CA PHE A 325 -14.51 1.87 11.12
C PHE A 325 -16.00 2.15 10.98
N CYS A 326 -16.49 3.10 11.77
CA CYS A 326 -17.86 3.60 11.68
C CYS A 326 -17.93 5.00 11.07
N ASN A 327 -16.79 5.55 10.70
CA ASN A 327 -16.65 6.88 10.11
C ASN A 327 -16.74 6.85 8.57
N ASP A 328 -16.95 8.03 7.98
CA ASP A 328 -17.26 8.18 6.55
C ASP A 328 -16.02 8.26 5.65
N ALA A 329 -14.81 8.16 6.22
CA ALA A 329 -13.56 8.25 5.48
C ALA A 329 -12.38 7.50 6.12
N ILE A 330 -11.66 6.69 5.35
CA ILE A 330 -10.44 5.98 5.79
C ILE A 330 -9.25 6.43 4.92
N PRO A 331 -8.17 6.96 5.51
CA PRO A 331 -6.98 7.36 4.75
C PRO A 331 -6.12 6.16 4.33
N ASP A 332 -5.37 6.35 3.24
CA ASP A 332 -4.59 5.32 2.56
C ASP A 332 -3.60 4.53 3.42
N ARG A 333 -3.02 5.21 4.41
CA ARG A 333 -1.97 4.69 5.29
C ARG A 333 -2.42 4.60 6.74
N CYS A 334 -3.72 4.39 6.99
CA CYS A 334 -4.27 4.30 8.34
C CYS A 334 -3.62 3.18 9.19
N LEU A 335 -3.22 2.06 8.57
CA LEU A 335 -2.79 0.85 9.27
C LEU A 335 -1.44 0.35 8.74
N VAL A 336 -0.45 0.33 9.63
CA VAL A 336 0.86 -0.31 9.40
C VAL A 336 1.10 -1.30 10.52
N CYS A 337 0.49 -2.48 10.40
CA CYS A 337 0.59 -3.57 11.37
C CYS A 337 0.56 -4.93 10.67
N PHE A 338 0.99 -5.98 11.37
CA PHE A 338 0.95 -7.37 10.89
C PHE A 338 -0.13 -8.15 11.63
N GLY A 339 -0.69 -9.17 10.98
CA GLY A 339 -1.67 -10.08 11.61
C GLY A 339 -3.11 -9.56 11.68
N LEU A 340 -3.43 -8.49 10.95
CA LEU A 340 -4.80 -7.97 10.83
C LEU A 340 -5.69 -8.96 10.09
N LYS A 341 -6.67 -9.51 10.81
CA LYS A 341 -7.56 -10.58 10.32
C LYS A 341 -8.86 -10.04 9.75
N GLU A 342 -9.39 -8.98 10.36
CA GLU A 342 -10.70 -8.43 9.99
C GLU A 342 -10.70 -6.91 10.03
N VAL A 343 -11.33 -6.31 9.02
CA VAL A 343 -11.69 -4.90 9.01
C VAL A 343 -13.17 -4.78 8.75
N ASN A 344 -13.87 -4.24 9.75
CA ASN A 344 -15.29 -3.93 9.64
C ASN A 344 -15.42 -2.48 9.16
N ILE A 345 -16.05 -2.27 8.00
CA ILE A 345 -16.40 -0.95 7.48
C ILE A 345 -17.92 -0.86 7.53
N ILE A 346 -18.39 -0.12 8.52
CA ILE A 346 -19.80 -0.08 8.90
C ILE A 346 -20.59 0.92 8.05
N ASP A 347 -19.98 2.06 7.73
CA ASP A 347 -20.60 3.05 6.85
C ASP A 347 -20.54 2.56 5.39
N PRO A 348 -21.69 2.30 4.73
CA PRO A 348 -21.71 1.81 3.36
C PRO A 348 -21.15 2.80 2.34
N ASP A 349 -21.16 4.10 2.69
CA ASP A 349 -20.67 5.20 1.86
C ASP A 349 -19.25 5.64 2.30
N CYS A 350 -18.57 4.85 3.15
CA CYS A 350 -17.24 5.16 3.65
C CYS A 350 -16.26 5.38 2.51
N ARG A 351 -15.68 6.58 2.42
CA ARG A 351 -14.71 6.95 1.39
C ARG A 351 -13.33 6.43 1.76
N ILE A 352 -12.81 5.48 0.99
CA ILE A 352 -11.43 4.98 1.16
C ILE A 352 -10.53 5.79 0.23
N ALA A 353 -9.80 6.75 0.78
CA ALA A 353 -9.10 7.78 0.02
C ALA A 353 -7.67 7.35 -0.36
N ASP A 354 -7.39 7.21 -1.66
CA ASP A 354 -6.06 6.99 -2.27
C ASP A 354 -5.22 8.27 -2.15
N SER A 355 -4.24 8.30 -1.22
CA SER A 355 -3.54 9.54 -0.87
C SER A 355 -2.16 9.63 -1.56
N ALA A 356 -2.14 10.43 -2.63
CA ALA A 356 -0.93 10.99 -3.20
C ALA A 356 -0.39 12.20 -2.41
N THR A 357 -1.00 12.59 -1.27
CA THR A 357 -0.88 13.97 -0.74
C THR A 357 -0.70 14.16 0.77
N SER A 358 -0.29 13.15 1.57
CA SER A 358 -0.02 13.39 3.00
C SER A 358 1.19 12.62 3.53
N ILE A 359 2.36 12.85 2.91
CA ILE A 359 3.64 12.64 3.59
C ILE A 359 3.96 13.96 4.32
N PRO A 360 4.12 13.97 5.65
CA PRO A 360 4.53 15.19 6.37
C PRO A 360 5.80 15.75 5.73
N SER A 361 5.97 17.07 5.67
CA SER A 361 7.10 17.71 4.98
C SER A 361 8.47 17.21 5.45
N TYR A 362 8.61 16.78 6.70
CA TYR A 362 9.82 16.20 7.27
C TYR A 362 10.08 14.73 6.87
N TRP A 363 9.11 14.07 6.22
CA TRP A 363 9.24 12.74 5.60
C TRP A 363 9.27 12.81 4.07
N LYS A 364 9.09 13.99 3.46
CA LYS A 364 9.26 14.14 2.02
C LYS A 364 10.74 14.00 1.71
N GLU A 365 11.10 12.98 0.92
CA GLU A 365 12.37 13.02 0.20
C GLU A 365 12.40 14.31 -0.62
N VAL A 366 13.40 15.13 -0.37
CA VAL A 366 13.73 16.27 -1.24
C VAL A 366 14.10 15.66 -2.58
N LYS A 367 13.20 15.72 -3.56
CA LYS A 367 13.57 15.49 -4.95
C LYS A 367 14.58 16.56 -5.31
N GLU A 368 15.86 16.19 -5.39
CA GLU A 368 16.87 17.03 -6.01
C GLU A 368 16.37 17.42 -7.40
N SER A 369 16.18 18.73 -7.58
CA SER A 369 15.81 19.34 -8.85
C SER A 369 16.85 18.97 -9.90
N GLU A 370 16.42 18.32 -10.97
CA GLU A 370 17.23 18.05 -12.16
C GLU A 370 17.93 19.32 -12.69
N PRO A 371 19.22 19.23 -13.04
CA PRO A 371 19.75 20.02 -14.14
C PRO A 371 20.13 19.10 -15.30
N GLU A 372 19.84 19.60 -16.50
CA GLU A 372 20.03 18.98 -17.80
C GLU A 372 21.42 18.33 -18.02
N ALA A 373 21.38 17.09 -18.52
CA ALA A 373 22.31 16.42 -19.44
C ALA A 373 23.84 16.67 -19.37
N VAL A 374 24.61 15.60 -19.09
CA VAL A 374 25.61 14.94 -20.01
C VAL A 374 26.67 14.12 -19.22
N LYS A 375 26.64 12.79 -19.46
CA LYS A 375 27.71 11.75 -19.55
C LYS A 375 28.67 11.43 -18.37
N GLU A 376 28.52 10.17 -17.91
CA GLU A 376 29.53 9.18 -17.45
C GLU A 376 30.93 9.67 -17.02
N THR A 377 31.24 9.60 -15.71
CA THR A 377 32.22 8.66 -15.10
C THR A 377 32.16 8.74 -13.56
N GLU A 378 32.40 7.60 -12.89
CA GLU A 378 32.33 7.30 -11.44
C GLU A 378 33.07 8.26 -10.49
N TYR A 379 32.62 8.39 -9.22
CA TYR A 379 33.31 7.95 -7.98
C TYR A 379 32.53 8.34 -6.69
N VAL A 380 32.03 7.31 -5.98
CA VAL A 380 32.11 6.95 -4.54
C VAL A 380 31.71 7.93 -3.40
N LEU A 381 30.96 7.37 -2.44
CA LEU A 381 30.47 7.89 -1.15
C LEU A 381 31.47 8.62 -0.25
N LYS A 382 30.95 9.57 0.54
CA LYS A 382 31.41 9.80 1.92
C LYS A 382 30.22 9.90 2.89
N HIS A 383 30.21 8.96 3.84
CA HIS A 383 29.32 8.92 5.01
C HIS A 383 29.46 10.15 5.90
N SER A 384 28.34 10.58 6.50
CA SER A 384 28.31 11.01 7.90
C SER A 384 26.95 10.68 8.52
N LYS A 385 27.00 9.81 9.52
CA LYS A 385 25.90 9.38 10.38
C LYS A 385 26.06 10.13 11.69
N VAL A 386 25.00 10.74 12.21
CA VAL A 386 24.87 11.02 13.65
C VAL A 386 23.53 10.44 14.11
N THR A 387 23.62 9.59 15.13
CA THR A 387 22.50 8.98 15.86
C THR A 387 22.31 9.69 17.20
N SER A 388 21.06 9.94 17.61
CA SER A 388 20.58 9.77 19.00
C SER A 388 19.04 9.80 18.99
N SER A 389 18.33 8.72 19.34
CA SER A 389 17.80 8.33 20.66
C SER A 389 16.67 9.25 21.15
N SER A 390 15.41 8.80 21.20
CA SER A 390 14.95 7.89 22.25
C SER A 390 13.71 7.09 21.84
N THR A 391 13.71 5.84 22.28
CA THR A 391 12.81 4.74 21.95
C THR A 391 11.74 4.56 23.04
N GLY A 392 10.57 4.08 22.64
CA GLY A 392 9.77 3.18 23.46
C GLY A 392 10.05 1.73 23.06
N SER A 393 11.15 1.12 23.54
CA SER A 393 11.48 -0.29 23.28
C SER A 393 11.80 -1.03 24.59
N HIS A 394 11.14 -2.17 24.79
CA HIS A 394 11.46 -3.10 25.87
C HIS A 394 12.77 -3.86 25.56
N THR A 395 13.58 -3.92 26.61
CA THR A 395 14.80 -4.70 26.80
C THR A 395 14.69 -6.18 26.45
N SER A 396 15.68 -6.69 25.70
CA SER A 396 16.31 -7.99 25.99
C SER A 396 17.79 -7.94 25.63
N THR A 397 18.60 -7.46 26.58
CA THR A 397 20.06 -7.50 26.48
C THR A 397 20.54 -8.92 26.75
N LYS A 398 20.98 -9.64 25.71
CA LYS A 398 21.94 -10.73 25.87
C LYS A 398 23.26 -10.24 25.25
N VAL A 399 24.09 -9.60 26.07
CA VAL A 399 25.44 -9.18 25.72
C VAL A 399 26.28 -10.43 25.44
N ILE A 400 26.87 -10.50 24.25
CA ILE A 400 28.13 -11.21 24.05
C ILE A 400 29.09 -10.16 23.49
N ASN A 401 30.20 -9.95 24.18
CA ASN A 401 31.26 -9.00 23.86
C ASN A 401 31.69 -9.05 22.38
N THR A 402 31.65 -7.91 21.68
CA THR A 402 32.42 -7.73 20.44
C THR A 402 33.08 -6.36 20.46
N LYS A 403 34.42 -6.36 20.41
CA LYS A 403 35.26 -5.17 20.21
C LYS A 403 35.07 -4.63 18.79
N LEU A 404 35.14 -3.32 18.60
CA LEU A 404 34.91 -2.63 17.31
C LEU A 404 36.24 -2.48 16.55
N PHE A 405 36.26 -2.82 15.25
CA PHE A 405 37.44 -2.65 14.39
C PHE A 405 37.04 -1.99 13.07
N GLU A 406 37.92 -1.19 12.49
CA GLU A 406 37.76 -0.57 11.16
C GLU A 406 38.50 -1.38 10.08
N ILE A 407 38.15 -1.21 8.81
CA ILE A 407 38.90 -1.77 7.68
C ILE A 407 39.23 -0.63 6.70
N ASP A 408 40.49 -0.50 6.29
CA ASP A 408 40.91 0.46 5.27
C ASP A 408 40.62 -0.03 3.83
N GLU A 409 40.83 0.84 2.84
CA GLU A 409 40.58 0.54 1.42
C GLU A 409 41.43 -0.63 0.87
N GLU A 410 42.48 -1.01 1.59
CA GLU A 410 43.41 -2.10 1.23
C GLU A 410 43.05 -3.42 1.96
N GLY A 411 41.98 -3.40 2.77
CA GLY A 411 41.48 -4.56 3.49
C GLY A 411 42.23 -4.87 4.79
N ASN A 412 42.97 -3.92 5.37
CA ASN A 412 43.64 -4.10 6.65
C ASN A 412 42.70 -3.73 7.81
N ILE A 413 42.71 -4.53 8.88
CA ILE A 413 41.92 -4.25 10.08
C ILE A 413 42.66 -3.22 10.93
N LEU A 414 41.99 -2.12 11.28
CA LEU A 414 42.52 -1.00 12.05
C LEU A 414 41.80 -0.86 13.41
N PRO A 415 42.49 -0.36 14.44
CA PRO A 415 41.85 -0.03 15.71
C PRO A 415 40.96 1.21 15.58
N VAL A 416 39.84 1.21 16.28
CA VAL A 416 38.90 2.34 16.34
C VAL A 416 39.24 3.22 17.53
N GLU A 417 39.47 4.51 17.28
CA GLU A 417 39.85 5.46 18.32
C GLU A 417 38.82 5.47 19.47
N GLY A 418 39.29 5.24 20.70
CA GLY A 418 38.46 5.15 21.90
C GLY A 418 37.80 3.79 22.16
N HIS A 419 37.90 2.82 21.24
CA HIS A 419 37.22 1.51 21.34
C HIS A 419 38.15 0.30 21.27
N THR A 420 39.18 0.31 20.42
CA THR A 420 40.19 -0.76 20.31
C THR A 420 41.59 -0.19 20.13
N THR A 421 42.61 -0.98 20.46
CA THR A 421 44.02 -0.61 20.32
C THR A 421 44.70 -1.43 19.23
N GLN A 422 45.86 -0.98 18.73
CA GLN A 422 46.63 -1.76 17.74
C GLN A 422 47.02 -3.14 18.28
N GLU A 423 47.29 -3.24 19.59
CA GLU A 423 47.56 -4.52 20.26
C GLU A 423 46.33 -5.46 20.21
N ASP A 424 45.10 -4.94 20.20
CA ASP A 424 43.88 -5.76 20.04
C ASP A 424 43.74 -6.31 18.61
N VAL A 425 44.14 -5.53 17.61
CA VAL A 425 44.17 -5.97 16.20
C VAL A 425 45.24 -7.04 16.00
N ASP A 426 46.42 -6.83 16.57
CA ASP A 426 47.56 -7.75 16.43
C ASP A 426 47.29 -9.11 17.11
N ASN A 427 46.41 -9.12 18.13
CA ASN A 427 46.00 -10.32 18.85
C ASN A 427 44.81 -11.08 18.21
N LEU A 428 44.22 -10.57 17.13
CA LEU A 428 43.19 -11.32 16.39
C LEU A 428 43.80 -12.56 15.75
N SER A 429 43.17 -13.72 15.92
CA SER A 429 43.54 -14.91 15.17
C SER A 429 43.20 -14.75 13.68
N GLU A 430 43.91 -15.46 12.80
CA GLU A 430 43.63 -15.39 11.35
C GLU A 430 42.18 -15.78 11.01
N GLU A 431 41.59 -16.69 11.77
CA GLU A 431 40.18 -17.12 11.62
C GLU A 431 39.19 -15.99 12.04
N GLU A 432 39.56 -15.15 13.01
CA GLU A 432 38.78 -13.96 13.40
C GLU A 432 38.95 -12.82 12.40
N LYS A 433 40.17 -12.59 11.89
CA LYS A 433 40.42 -11.60 10.83
C LYS A 433 39.61 -11.93 9.56
N GLU A 434 39.55 -13.21 9.20
CA GLU A 434 38.78 -13.67 8.05
C GLU A 434 37.27 -13.57 8.27
N ARG A 435 36.77 -13.82 9.49
CA ARG A 435 35.36 -13.56 9.84
C ARG A 435 34.98 -12.08 9.78
N ILE A 436 35.87 -11.18 10.20
CA ILE A 436 35.63 -9.72 10.16
C ILE A 436 35.59 -9.25 8.70
N LYS A 437 36.54 -9.69 7.86
CA LYS A 437 36.54 -9.39 6.41
C LYS A 437 35.28 -9.91 5.70
N ASN A 438 34.93 -11.17 5.92
CA ASN A 438 33.72 -11.78 5.33
C ASN A 438 32.42 -11.11 5.78
N SER A 439 32.38 -10.53 6.99
CA SER A 439 31.21 -9.80 7.49
C SER A 439 31.06 -8.43 6.82
N ILE A 440 32.17 -7.80 6.41
CA ILE A 440 32.17 -6.51 5.71
C ILE A 440 31.89 -6.68 4.21
N ASP A 441 32.43 -7.74 3.59
CA ASP A 441 32.07 -8.11 2.21
C ASP A 441 30.55 -8.41 2.10
N ALA A 442 29.98 -9.07 3.11
CA ALA A 442 28.53 -9.28 3.20
C ALA A 442 27.70 -8.01 3.47
N ILE A 443 28.32 -6.93 3.95
CA ILE A 443 27.68 -5.60 4.12
C ILE A 443 27.77 -4.82 2.81
N ASN A 444 28.91 -4.88 2.11
CA ASN A 444 29.13 -4.20 0.83
C ASN A 444 28.37 -4.85 -0.33
N GLU A 445 28.17 -6.18 -0.31
CA GLU A 445 27.26 -6.87 -1.25
C GLU A 445 25.77 -6.59 -0.96
N LYS A 446 25.44 -6.02 0.21
CA LYS A 446 24.07 -5.65 0.60
C LYS A 446 23.73 -4.17 0.42
N THR A 447 24.64 -3.40 -0.17
CA THR A 447 24.40 -2.00 -0.59
C THR A 447 23.97 -1.86 -2.04
N GLU A 448 23.30 -2.86 -2.62
CA GLU A 448 22.23 -2.55 -3.57
C GLU A 448 21.08 -1.94 -2.76
N GLU A 449 20.65 -0.74 -3.14
CA GLU A 449 19.47 -0.03 -2.65
C GLU A 449 18.52 -0.92 -1.83
N ILE A 450 18.61 -0.86 -0.50
CA ILE A 450 17.40 -1.00 0.30
C ILE A 450 16.63 0.30 0.10
N SER A 451 16.13 0.50 -1.13
CA SER A 451 14.86 1.14 -1.30
C SER A 451 13.90 0.24 -0.52
N VAL A 452 13.57 0.65 0.70
CA VAL A 452 12.30 0.22 1.26
C VAL A 452 11.27 0.79 0.31
N ARG A 453 10.95 0.03 -0.75
CA ARG A 453 9.75 0.22 -1.52
C ARG A 453 8.64 0.00 -0.50
N TYR A 454 8.21 1.08 0.14
CA TYR A 454 6.89 1.14 0.69
C TYR A 454 5.99 0.81 -0.49
N SER A 455 5.46 -0.41 -0.47
CA SER A 455 4.45 -0.88 -1.40
C SER A 455 3.41 0.22 -1.56
N ALA A 456 2.97 0.43 -2.80
CA ALA A 456 1.98 1.43 -3.20
C ALA A 456 0.81 1.57 -2.20
N PRO A 457 0.22 2.77 -2.08
CA PRO A 457 -0.67 3.11 -0.99
C PRO A 457 -1.98 2.30 -1.03
N ILE A 458 -2.53 2.04 0.17
CA ILE A 458 -3.72 1.22 0.47
C ILE A 458 -3.63 -0.26 0.10
N LYS A 459 -3.08 -1.03 1.02
CA LYS A 459 -3.72 -2.28 1.41
C LYS A 459 -3.97 -2.16 2.92
N ILE A 460 -5.23 -2.03 3.32
CA ILE A 460 -5.69 -2.43 4.65
C ILE A 460 -5.07 -3.83 4.89
N GLY A 461 -4.07 -3.88 5.77
CA GLY A 461 -3.19 -5.03 5.94
C GLY A 461 -2.07 -5.10 4.89
N ASN A 462 -0.87 -5.48 5.34
CA ASN A 462 0.30 -5.71 4.49
C ASN A 462 -0.05 -6.48 3.19
N PRO A 463 0.48 -6.08 2.01
CA PRO A 463 0.42 -6.84 0.75
C PRO A 463 0.73 -8.33 0.83
N ALA A 464 1.45 -8.77 1.86
CA ALA A 464 1.98 -10.12 1.95
C ALA A 464 0.94 -11.24 2.11
N LYS A 465 -0.34 -10.97 2.39
CA LYS A 465 -1.37 -12.03 2.55
C LYS A 465 -2.75 -11.59 2.09
N TYR A 466 -3.47 -12.44 1.38
CA TYR A 466 -4.83 -12.27 0.84
C TYR A 466 -5.94 -12.48 1.91
N ASP A 467 -5.57 -12.42 3.19
CA ASP A 467 -6.27 -13.15 4.26
C ASP A 467 -7.12 -12.24 5.17
N THR A 468 -7.00 -10.91 5.01
CA THR A 468 -7.83 -9.95 5.75
C THR A 468 -9.25 -9.98 5.20
N LEU A 469 -10.22 -10.29 6.06
CA LEU A 469 -11.64 -10.18 5.74
C LEU A 469 -12.08 -8.73 5.87
N ILE A 470 -12.74 -8.24 4.82
CA ILE A 470 -13.49 -6.99 4.88
C ILE A 470 -14.94 -7.35 5.15
N VAL A 471 -15.50 -6.77 6.19
CA VAL A 471 -16.90 -6.92 6.57
C VAL A 471 -17.58 -5.60 6.33
N GLY A 472 -18.64 -5.58 5.53
CA GLY A 472 -19.37 -4.35 5.21
C GLY A 472 -20.71 -4.64 4.58
N GLN A 473 -21.51 -3.62 4.32
CA GLN A 473 -22.81 -3.81 3.69
C GLN A 473 -22.66 -4.30 2.24
N ALA A 474 -23.51 -5.21 1.77
CA ALA A 474 -23.53 -5.58 0.35
C ALA A 474 -23.81 -4.34 -0.53
N GLY A 475 -23.06 -4.19 -1.61
CA GLY A 475 -23.06 -3.04 -2.52
C GLY A 475 -22.37 -1.79 -1.97
N SER A 476 -21.56 -1.91 -0.91
CA SER A 476 -20.84 -0.78 -0.31
C SER A 476 -19.43 -0.58 -0.87
N THR A 477 -18.84 0.57 -0.55
CA THR A 477 -17.41 0.84 -0.81
C THR A 477 -16.48 -0.20 -0.17
N ALA A 478 -16.92 -0.88 0.89
CA ALA A 478 -16.18 -1.97 1.52
C ALA A 478 -16.13 -3.22 0.62
N GLU A 479 -17.24 -3.55 -0.06
CA GLU A 479 -17.30 -4.64 -1.02
C GLU A 479 -16.43 -4.33 -2.23
N GLU A 480 -16.56 -3.12 -2.79
CA GLU A 480 -15.72 -2.65 -3.89
C GLU A 480 -14.23 -2.73 -3.54
N TYR A 481 -13.88 -2.28 -2.33
CA TYR A 481 -12.51 -2.35 -1.83
C TYR A 481 -12.02 -3.79 -1.70
N ALA A 482 -12.84 -4.69 -1.16
CA ALA A 482 -12.49 -6.08 -1.02
C ALA A 482 -12.27 -6.75 -2.39
N LEU A 483 -13.16 -6.49 -3.36
CA LEU A 483 -13.03 -6.97 -4.73
C LEU A 483 -11.75 -6.44 -5.40
N LYS A 484 -11.52 -5.12 -5.33
CA LYS A 484 -10.35 -4.44 -5.93
C LYS A 484 -9.03 -5.04 -5.45
N TYR A 485 -8.93 -5.30 -4.14
CA TYR A 485 -7.69 -5.78 -3.51
C TYR A 485 -7.69 -7.28 -3.20
N ARG A 486 -8.61 -8.05 -3.80
CA ARG A 486 -8.70 -9.51 -3.66
C ARG A 486 -8.74 -9.98 -2.21
N ARG A 487 -9.50 -9.26 -1.38
CA ARG A 487 -9.77 -9.61 0.01
C ARG A 487 -11.04 -10.45 0.09
N CYS A 488 -11.15 -11.25 1.14
CA CYS A 488 -12.43 -11.88 1.45
C CYS A 488 -13.43 -10.77 1.80
N PHE A 489 -14.66 -10.89 1.32
CA PHE A 489 -15.75 -9.98 1.67
C PHE A 489 -16.87 -10.76 2.37
N GLU A 490 -17.40 -10.19 3.44
CA GLU A 490 -18.60 -10.67 4.12
C GLU A 490 -19.61 -9.54 4.16
N ALA A 491 -20.77 -9.79 3.55
CA ALA A 491 -21.89 -8.88 3.58
C ALA A 491 -22.54 -8.90 4.97
N ILE A 492 -22.68 -7.73 5.58
CA ILE A 492 -23.55 -7.55 6.74
C ILE A 492 -24.98 -7.42 6.22
N PRO A 493 -25.93 -8.28 6.66
CA PRO A 493 -27.28 -8.34 6.08
C PRO A 493 -28.16 -7.11 6.38
N HIS A 494 -27.78 -6.25 7.34
CA HIS A 494 -28.57 -5.10 7.77
C HIS A 494 -27.71 -3.87 8.06
N PRO A 495 -28.24 -2.64 7.85
CA PRO A 495 -27.53 -1.40 8.16
C PRO A 495 -27.18 -1.36 9.66
N VAL A 496 -25.89 -1.23 9.94
CA VAL A 496 -25.35 -1.16 11.30
C VAL A 496 -25.40 0.29 11.76
N THR A 497 -25.78 0.51 13.01
CA THR A 497 -25.77 1.85 13.60
C THR A 497 -24.34 2.37 13.69
N GLY A 498 -24.08 3.67 13.45
CA GLY A 498 -22.73 4.28 13.43
C GLY A 498 -21.94 4.25 14.75
N VAL A 499 -22.39 3.49 15.74
CA VAL A 499 -21.68 3.15 16.97
C VAL A 499 -21.22 1.71 16.78
N GLY A 500 -19.91 1.44 16.80
CA GLY A 500 -19.35 0.11 16.50
C GLY A 500 -19.96 -1.04 17.31
N PRO A 501 -19.70 -2.31 16.93
CA PRO A 501 -20.39 -3.45 17.52
C PRO A 501 -20.11 -3.57 19.03
N GLU A 502 -21.13 -3.93 19.80
CA GLU A 502 -20.96 -4.35 21.18
C GLU A 502 -20.26 -5.71 21.19
N ILE A 503 -19.19 -5.84 21.98
CA ILE A 503 -18.40 -7.07 22.07
C ILE A 503 -18.68 -7.77 23.40
N VAL A 504 -19.13 -9.01 23.32
CA VAL A 504 -19.42 -9.88 24.47
C VAL A 504 -18.49 -11.09 24.42
N GLU A 505 -17.78 -11.37 25.51
CA GLU A 505 -16.82 -12.48 25.58
C GLU A 505 -17.32 -13.58 26.54
N ASP A 506 -17.38 -14.82 26.04
CA ASP A 506 -17.58 -16.05 26.80
C ASP A 506 -16.24 -16.76 26.97
N MET A 507 -15.57 -16.46 28.08
CA MET A 507 -14.24 -16.98 28.41
C MET A 507 -14.22 -18.47 28.80
N GLU A 508 -15.39 -19.05 29.12
CA GLU A 508 -15.51 -20.46 29.48
C GLU A 508 -15.43 -21.34 28.23
N ASN A 509 -16.14 -20.93 27.17
CA ASN A 509 -16.14 -21.64 25.89
C ASN A 509 -15.15 -21.05 24.87
N GLY A 510 -14.49 -19.93 25.20
CA GLY A 510 -13.58 -19.22 24.31
C GLY A 510 -14.29 -18.59 23.11
N ILE A 511 -15.54 -18.15 23.29
CA ILE A 511 -16.37 -17.54 22.24
C ILE A 511 -16.36 -16.03 22.38
N VAL A 512 -16.22 -15.30 21.28
CA VAL A 512 -16.41 -13.85 21.22
C VAL A 512 -17.61 -13.58 20.32
N TYR A 513 -18.50 -12.71 20.78
CA TYR A 513 -19.66 -12.27 20.03
C TYR A 513 -19.51 -10.79 19.65
N TRP A 514 -19.69 -10.49 18.36
CA TRP A 514 -19.83 -9.13 17.84
C TRP A 514 -21.31 -8.87 17.59
N ILE A 515 -21.92 -8.00 18.39
CA ILE A 515 -23.31 -7.60 18.30
C ILE A 515 -23.36 -6.29 17.51
N TYR A 516 -23.75 -6.36 16.25
CA TYR A 516 -23.77 -5.17 15.38
C TYR A 516 -25.07 -4.39 15.53
N ASN A 517 -26.19 -5.07 15.78
CA ASN A 517 -27.49 -4.45 16.03
C ASN A 517 -28.42 -5.43 16.77
N SER A 518 -29.69 -5.07 16.97
CA SER A 518 -30.67 -5.90 17.68
C SER A 518 -31.05 -7.21 16.97
N GLU A 519 -30.64 -7.40 15.72
CA GLU A 519 -31.06 -8.53 14.86
C GLU A 519 -29.89 -9.37 14.32
N PHE A 520 -28.64 -9.01 14.61
CA PHE A 520 -27.46 -9.70 14.09
C PHE A 520 -26.29 -9.69 15.08
N ALA A 521 -25.92 -10.88 15.53
CA ALA A 521 -24.67 -11.15 16.21
C ALA A 521 -23.85 -12.21 15.46
N LYS A 522 -22.53 -12.03 15.46
CA LYS A 522 -21.54 -12.97 14.91
C LYS A 522 -20.75 -13.61 16.02
N ALA A 523 -20.57 -14.93 15.98
CA ALA A 523 -19.74 -15.66 16.94
C ALA A 523 -18.39 -16.05 16.31
N ARG A 524 -17.31 -16.03 17.11
CA ARG A 524 -16.04 -16.71 16.79
C ARG A 524 -15.53 -17.50 17.98
N ILE A 525 -14.89 -18.63 17.70
CA ILE A 525 -14.33 -19.53 18.71
C ILE A 525 -12.81 -19.44 18.66
N SER A 526 -12.15 -19.15 19.78
CA SER A 526 -10.69 -19.14 19.89
C SER A 526 -10.21 -19.78 21.19
N ALA A 527 -9.46 -20.88 21.07
CA ALA A 527 -8.84 -21.60 22.19
C ALA A 527 -7.85 -20.74 22.97
N ASN A 528 -7.31 -19.68 22.36
CA ASN A 528 -6.42 -18.73 23.05
C ASN A 528 -7.15 -17.86 24.09
N ARG A 529 -8.47 -17.80 24.04
CA ARG A 529 -9.32 -17.02 24.95
C ARG A 529 -9.93 -17.85 26.09
N VAL A 530 -9.67 -19.16 26.12
CA VAL A 530 -10.08 -20.00 27.26
C VAL A 530 -9.21 -19.67 28.47
N ALA A 531 -9.84 -19.38 29.62
CA ALA A 531 -9.16 -18.92 30.83
C ALA A 531 -8.06 -19.90 31.33
N ASP A 532 -8.24 -21.20 31.13
CA ASP A 532 -7.21 -22.23 31.30
C ASP A 532 -6.93 -22.93 29.96
N LYS A 533 -5.74 -22.69 29.40
CA LYS A 533 -5.29 -23.27 28.13
C LYS A 533 -5.24 -24.81 28.15
N ASN A 534 -5.26 -25.44 29.34
CA ASN A 534 -5.28 -26.89 29.48
C ASN A 534 -6.71 -27.48 29.58
N ALA A 535 -7.75 -26.63 29.59
CA ALA A 535 -9.14 -27.02 29.81
C ALA A 535 -10.07 -26.64 28.64
N VAL A 536 -9.57 -26.63 27.39
CA VAL A 536 -10.42 -26.38 26.20
C VAL A 536 -11.57 -27.38 26.18
N PRO A 537 -12.85 -26.92 26.10
CA PRO A 537 -14.00 -27.81 26.10
C PRO A 537 -13.93 -28.82 24.96
N LYS A 538 -14.26 -30.09 25.25
CA LYS A 538 -14.37 -31.12 24.20
C LYS A 538 -15.57 -30.91 23.29
N GLU A 539 -16.63 -30.29 23.80
CA GLU A 539 -17.84 -30.00 23.05
C GLU A 539 -18.18 -28.52 23.28
N ILE A 540 -18.47 -27.79 22.21
CA ILE A 540 -18.90 -26.38 22.27
C ILE A 540 -20.28 -26.28 21.63
N THR A 541 -21.20 -25.59 22.30
CA THR A 541 -22.54 -25.29 21.76
C THR A 541 -22.67 -23.78 21.58
N ILE A 542 -22.94 -23.35 20.35
CA ILE A 542 -23.20 -21.94 20.06
C ILE A 542 -24.67 -21.64 20.44
N PRO A 543 -24.95 -20.60 21.24
CA PRO A 543 -26.32 -20.26 21.62
C PRO A 543 -27.09 -19.65 20.44
N GLU A 544 -28.42 -19.82 20.43
CA GLU A 544 -29.29 -19.18 19.44
C GLU A 544 -29.25 -17.64 19.51
N SER A 545 -28.94 -17.07 20.68
CA SER A 545 -28.84 -15.63 20.89
C SER A 545 -27.87 -15.25 22.01
N VAL A 546 -27.33 -14.03 21.93
CA VAL A 546 -26.50 -13.37 22.94
C VAL A 546 -27.11 -11.99 23.24
N ASN A 547 -27.32 -11.64 24.50
CA ASN A 547 -28.01 -10.40 24.91
C ASN A 547 -29.37 -10.18 24.19
N ASN A 548 -30.13 -11.25 23.95
CA ASN A 548 -31.38 -11.27 23.16
C ASN A 548 -31.23 -10.92 21.67
N VAL A 549 -30.01 -10.86 21.15
CA VAL A 549 -29.71 -10.71 19.73
C VAL A 549 -29.39 -12.08 19.13
N PRO A 550 -30.05 -12.51 18.03
CA PRO A 550 -29.80 -13.81 17.44
C PRO A 550 -28.39 -13.92 16.87
N VAL A 551 -27.74 -15.07 17.11
CA VAL A 551 -26.44 -15.40 16.52
C VAL A 551 -26.69 -15.98 15.13
N LYS A 552 -26.31 -15.23 14.09
CA LYS A 552 -26.61 -15.53 12.69
C LYS A 552 -25.39 -15.94 11.86
N SER A 553 -24.18 -15.63 12.31
CA SER A 553 -22.95 -15.99 11.59
C SER A 553 -21.95 -16.66 12.53
N LEU A 554 -21.27 -17.68 12.02
CA LEU A 554 -20.15 -18.33 12.68
C LEU A 554 -18.86 -18.08 11.89
N GLY A 555 -17.96 -17.28 12.45
CA GLY A 555 -16.63 -17.05 11.89
C GLY A 555 -15.61 -18.10 12.37
N VAL A 556 -14.32 -17.70 12.38
CA VAL A 556 -13.17 -18.52 12.78
C VAL A 556 -13.52 -19.44 13.95
N VAL A 557 -13.37 -20.75 13.73
CA VAL A 557 -13.21 -21.73 14.80
C VAL A 557 -11.72 -22.00 14.91
N GLN A 558 -11.10 -21.74 16.05
CA GLN A 558 -9.73 -22.14 16.37
C GLN A 558 -9.80 -22.89 17.70
N SER A 559 -10.28 -24.12 17.67
CA SER A 559 -10.54 -24.91 18.87
C SER A 559 -9.64 -26.15 18.92
N LYS A 560 -9.59 -26.84 20.06
CA LYS A 560 -9.16 -28.25 20.12
C LYS A 560 -10.35 -29.16 20.46
N SER A 561 -11.55 -28.65 20.25
CA SER A 561 -12.79 -29.33 20.60
C SER A 561 -13.02 -30.52 19.68
N ASP A 562 -13.62 -31.57 20.21
CA ASP A 562 -13.99 -32.74 19.43
C ASP A 562 -15.28 -32.45 18.63
N ILE A 563 -16.25 -31.73 19.22
CA ILE A 563 -17.55 -31.43 18.59
C ILE A 563 -17.92 -29.95 18.71
N ILE A 564 -18.42 -29.36 17.62
CA ILE A 564 -19.03 -28.03 17.59
C ILE A 564 -20.52 -28.16 17.19
N HIS A 565 -21.43 -27.75 18.07
CA HIS A 565 -22.87 -27.72 17.82
C HIS A 565 -23.30 -26.34 17.29
N ILE A 566 -23.91 -26.33 16.09
CA ILE A 566 -24.33 -25.13 15.36
C ILE A 566 -25.88 -25.02 15.42
N PRO A 567 -26.46 -23.96 16.01
CA PRO A 567 -27.91 -23.84 16.20
C PRO A 567 -28.64 -23.48 14.90
N ALA A 568 -29.98 -23.54 14.93
CA ALA A 568 -30.83 -23.24 13.77
C ALA A 568 -30.78 -21.78 13.31
N THR A 569 -30.30 -20.85 14.14
CA THR A 569 -30.21 -19.42 13.83
C THR A 569 -29.01 -19.06 12.97
N VAL A 570 -27.98 -19.90 12.90
CA VAL A 570 -26.77 -19.64 12.12
C VAL A 570 -27.04 -19.84 10.64
N GLU A 571 -26.83 -18.79 9.86
CA GLU A 571 -27.11 -18.68 8.43
C GLU A 571 -25.87 -19.03 7.59
N ASP A 572 -24.66 -18.74 8.10
CA ASP A 572 -23.40 -18.94 7.38
C ASP A 572 -22.21 -19.39 8.28
N TYR A 573 -21.17 -19.92 7.62
CA TYR A 573 -19.90 -20.33 8.22
C TYR A 573 -18.71 -19.77 7.42
N ILE A 574 -17.80 -19.05 8.08
CA ILE A 574 -16.77 -18.24 7.42
C ILE A 574 -15.36 -18.63 7.88
N ILE A 575 -14.47 -18.89 6.93
CA ILE A 575 -13.12 -19.42 7.13
C ILE A 575 -12.07 -18.48 6.54
N TYR A 576 -10.93 -18.36 7.21
CA TYR A 576 -9.82 -17.46 6.87
C TYR A 576 -8.51 -18.24 6.79
N VAL A 577 -7.63 -17.93 5.85
CA VAL A 577 -6.35 -18.61 5.58
C VAL A 577 -5.49 -18.80 6.84
N ASP A 578 -5.23 -17.73 7.61
CA ASP A 578 -4.38 -17.75 8.82
C ASP A 578 -5.05 -18.39 10.05
N SER A 579 -6.26 -18.91 9.87
CA SER A 579 -7.06 -19.57 10.91
C SER A 579 -7.85 -20.78 10.42
N ALA A 580 -7.51 -21.28 9.24
CA ALA A 580 -8.22 -22.40 8.62
C ALA A 580 -7.89 -23.74 9.29
N GLU A 581 -7.02 -23.77 10.30
CA GLU A 581 -6.90 -24.88 11.26
C GLU A 581 -7.96 -24.73 12.34
N ASP A 582 -9.13 -25.33 12.12
CA ASP A 582 -10.22 -25.27 13.10
C ASP A 582 -10.00 -26.11 14.34
N GLY A 583 -9.15 -27.14 14.22
CA GLY A 583 -8.84 -28.12 15.25
C GLY A 583 -10.06 -28.87 15.78
N ALA A 584 -11.18 -28.80 15.06
CA ALA A 584 -12.40 -29.54 15.33
C ALA A 584 -12.28 -30.95 14.75
N ALA A 585 -13.00 -31.92 15.33
CA ALA A 585 -13.11 -33.27 14.77
C ALA A 585 -14.49 -33.56 14.16
N TYR A 586 -15.53 -32.80 14.55
CA TYR A 586 -16.92 -33.05 14.13
C TYR A 586 -17.78 -31.77 14.23
N TYR A 587 -18.60 -31.51 13.21
CA TYR A 587 -19.64 -30.48 13.22
C TYR A 587 -21.04 -31.07 13.29
N ASP A 588 -21.80 -30.68 14.32
CA ASP A 588 -23.20 -31.08 14.52
C ASP A 588 -24.11 -29.88 14.24
N VAL A 589 -24.71 -29.82 13.05
CA VAL A 589 -25.63 -28.75 12.67
C VAL A 589 -27.04 -29.16 13.09
N ASP A 590 -27.75 -28.25 13.77
CA ASP A 590 -29.15 -28.48 14.15
C ASP A 590 -29.97 -28.92 12.93
N LYS A 591 -30.72 -30.02 13.09
CA LYS A 591 -31.58 -30.58 12.04
C LYS A 591 -32.59 -29.56 11.48
N ASP A 592 -33.01 -28.61 12.32
CA ASP A 592 -34.00 -27.58 12.02
C ASP A 592 -33.35 -26.31 11.43
N ASN A 593 -32.02 -26.27 11.29
CA ASN A 593 -31.31 -25.19 10.60
C ASN A 593 -31.75 -25.13 9.10
N PRO A 594 -32.25 -23.98 8.61
CA PRO A 594 -32.77 -23.87 7.24
C PRO A 594 -31.69 -23.54 6.20
N TYR A 595 -30.46 -23.23 6.62
CA TYR A 595 -29.38 -22.75 5.75
C TYR A 595 -28.23 -23.75 5.62
N LEU A 596 -27.94 -24.49 6.69
CA LEU A 596 -26.85 -25.43 6.81
C LEU A 596 -27.34 -26.83 7.17
N THR A 597 -26.53 -27.84 6.86
CA THR A 597 -26.69 -29.22 7.35
C THR A 597 -25.32 -29.84 7.55
N SER A 598 -25.22 -30.88 8.38
CA SER A 598 -24.01 -31.70 8.45
C SER A 598 -24.26 -33.15 8.09
N VAL A 599 -23.28 -33.77 7.45
CA VAL A 599 -23.25 -35.20 7.11
C VAL A 599 -21.88 -35.73 7.51
N ASP A 600 -21.84 -36.71 8.40
CA ASP A 600 -20.61 -37.28 8.97
C ASP A 600 -19.65 -36.23 9.55
N GLY A 601 -20.22 -35.22 10.23
CA GLY A 601 -19.44 -34.14 10.85
C GLY A 601 -18.89 -33.09 9.86
N ILE A 602 -19.26 -33.16 8.57
CA ILE A 602 -18.88 -32.19 7.52
C ILE A 602 -20.04 -31.24 7.27
N ILE A 603 -19.78 -29.93 7.15
CA ILE A 603 -20.79 -28.90 6.91
C ILE A 603 -21.05 -28.75 5.41
N TYR A 604 -22.33 -28.73 5.04
CA TYR A 604 -22.85 -28.43 3.71
C TYR A 604 -23.91 -27.33 3.78
N SER A 605 -24.21 -26.70 2.63
CA SER A 605 -25.44 -25.93 2.47
C SER A 605 -26.67 -26.84 2.66
N LYS A 606 -27.80 -26.29 3.11
CA LYS A 606 -29.02 -27.08 3.37
C LYS A 606 -29.50 -27.85 2.14
N ASP A 607 -29.30 -27.29 0.96
CA ASP A 607 -29.66 -27.91 -0.32
C ASP A 607 -28.61 -28.92 -0.85
N MET A 608 -27.53 -29.15 -0.09
CA MET A 608 -26.42 -30.05 -0.42
C MET A 608 -25.66 -29.70 -1.71
N THR A 609 -25.81 -28.48 -2.23
CA THR A 609 -25.09 -28.04 -3.45
C THR A 609 -23.69 -27.51 -3.17
N LYS A 610 -23.36 -27.15 -1.92
CA LYS A 610 -22.07 -26.62 -1.51
C LYS A 610 -21.50 -27.38 -0.31
N LEU A 611 -20.25 -27.86 -0.41
CA LEU A 611 -19.48 -28.36 0.73
C LEU A 611 -18.73 -27.18 1.33
N ILE A 612 -19.07 -26.84 2.57
CA ILE A 612 -18.59 -25.63 3.24
C ILE A 612 -17.33 -25.94 4.06
N ARG A 613 -17.34 -27.01 4.86
CA ARG A 613 -16.20 -27.32 5.74
C ARG A 613 -16.09 -28.78 6.17
N VAL A 614 -14.90 -29.34 6.00
CA VAL A 614 -14.42 -30.56 6.66
C VAL A 614 -13.59 -30.20 7.91
N PRO A 615 -13.84 -30.83 9.07
CA PRO A 615 -13.04 -30.60 10.28
C PRO A 615 -11.58 -31.03 10.07
N SER A 616 -10.61 -30.24 10.55
CA SER A 616 -9.18 -30.51 10.29
C SER A 616 -8.71 -31.82 10.91
N ARG A 617 -9.29 -32.20 12.06
CA ARG A 617 -9.05 -33.49 12.75
C ARG A 617 -10.05 -34.58 12.36
N TYR A 618 -10.68 -34.49 11.18
CA TYR A 618 -11.57 -35.54 10.68
C TYR A 618 -10.93 -36.93 10.86
N ALA A 619 -11.67 -37.85 11.47
CA ALA A 619 -11.12 -39.13 11.92
C ALA A 619 -10.89 -40.14 10.78
N GLY A 620 -11.60 -39.98 9.67
CA GLY A 620 -11.51 -40.88 8.52
C GLY A 620 -10.26 -40.65 7.68
N LYS A 621 -9.78 -41.72 7.04
CA LYS A 621 -8.67 -41.66 6.05
C LYS A 621 -9.14 -41.33 4.64
N LYS A 622 -10.43 -41.54 4.36
CA LYS A 622 -11.04 -41.33 3.05
C LYS A 622 -12.31 -40.53 3.20
N ILE A 623 -12.51 -39.56 2.32
CA ILE A 623 -13.75 -38.80 2.19
C ILE A 623 -14.34 -39.08 0.81
N VAL A 624 -15.64 -39.37 0.78
CA VAL A 624 -16.43 -39.45 -0.45
C VAL A 624 -17.44 -38.33 -0.40
N VAL A 625 -17.30 -37.35 -1.29
CA VAL A 625 -18.24 -36.22 -1.35
C VAL A 625 -19.54 -36.69 -2.02
N PRO A 626 -20.73 -36.42 -1.44
CA PRO A 626 -22.00 -36.89 -2.00
C PRO A 626 -22.35 -36.28 -3.37
N ASP A 627 -23.01 -37.08 -4.22
CA ASP A 627 -23.59 -36.60 -5.48
C ASP A 627 -24.52 -35.39 -5.27
N GLY A 628 -24.45 -34.41 -6.18
CA GLY A 628 -25.26 -33.18 -6.12
C GLY A 628 -24.50 -31.97 -5.59
N VAL A 629 -23.36 -32.18 -4.92
CA VAL A 629 -22.44 -31.10 -4.57
C VAL A 629 -21.83 -30.53 -5.85
N LYS A 630 -22.01 -29.22 -6.05
CA LYS A 630 -21.53 -28.43 -7.18
C LYS A 630 -20.29 -27.61 -6.84
N THR A 631 -20.18 -27.14 -5.61
CA THR A 631 -19.10 -26.24 -5.19
C THR A 631 -18.41 -26.75 -3.94
N ILE A 632 -17.08 -26.83 -3.99
CA ILE A 632 -16.23 -26.95 -2.81
C ILE A 632 -15.82 -25.54 -2.39
N ASP A 633 -16.20 -25.13 -1.20
CA ASP A 633 -15.95 -23.78 -0.71
C ASP A 633 -14.47 -23.49 -0.45
N ASN A 634 -14.16 -22.22 -0.25
CA ASN A 634 -12.81 -21.81 0.15
C ASN A 634 -12.41 -22.52 1.46
N PHE A 635 -11.17 -23.00 1.54
CA PHE A 635 -10.62 -23.72 2.71
C PHE A 635 -11.38 -24.98 3.15
N ALA A 636 -12.30 -25.52 2.35
CA ALA A 636 -13.20 -26.58 2.80
C ALA A 636 -12.48 -27.85 3.30
N PHE A 637 -11.32 -28.17 2.72
CA PHE A 637 -10.42 -29.30 3.05
C PHE A 637 -9.02 -28.81 3.49
N PHE A 638 -8.92 -27.64 4.12
CA PHE A 638 -7.63 -27.07 4.51
C PHE A 638 -6.99 -27.80 5.69
N SER A 639 -5.68 -28.05 5.62
CA SER A 639 -4.84 -28.63 6.69
C SER A 639 -5.44 -29.89 7.34
N LEU A 640 -5.80 -30.89 6.53
CA LEU A 640 -6.34 -32.15 7.03
C LEU A 640 -5.25 -33.03 7.65
N ASP A 641 -5.44 -33.41 8.91
CA ASP A 641 -4.45 -34.15 9.69
C ASP A 641 -4.31 -35.61 9.29
N ASN A 642 -5.37 -36.26 8.80
CA ASN A 642 -5.44 -37.73 8.67
C ASN A 642 -5.94 -38.23 7.30
N VAL A 643 -6.51 -37.37 6.47
CA VAL A 643 -7.15 -37.78 5.22
C VAL A 643 -6.08 -38.04 4.16
N GLU A 644 -6.11 -39.25 3.60
CA GLU A 644 -5.16 -39.74 2.59
C GLU A 644 -5.78 -39.71 1.19
N SER A 645 -7.11 -39.83 1.06
CA SER A 645 -7.80 -39.86 -0.22
C SER A 645 -9.15 -39.15 -0.21
N ILE A 646 -9.45 -38.43 -1.30
CA ILE A 646 -10.73 -37.72 -1.48
C ILE A 646 -11.29 -38.08 -2.86
N GLU A 647 -12.56 -38.48 -2.89
CA GLU A 647 -13.33 -38.73 -4.12
C GLU A 647 -14.38 -37.62 -4.27
N LEU A 648 -14.23 -36.81 -5.32
CA LEU A 648 -15.22 -35.81 -5.71
C LEU A 648 -16.20 -36.43 -6.73
N PRO A 649 -17.51 -36.16 -6.64
CA PRO A 649 -18.48 -36.60 -7.64
C PRO A 649 -18.39 -35.73 -8.89
N ASP A 650 -18.82 -36.27 -10.03
CA ASP A 650 -18.83 -35.56 -11.31
C ASP A 650 -19.77 -34.33 -11.32
N SER A 651 -20.58 -34.12 -10.27
CA SER A 651 -21.40 -32.91 -10.13
C SER A 651 -20.60 -31.68 -9.72
N VAL A 652 -19.35 -31.82 -9.24
CA VAL A 652 -18.53 -30.68 -8.80
C VAL A 652 -18.06 -29.88 -10.00
N GLU A 653 -18.41 -28.59 -10.02
CA GLU A 653 -18.10 -27.62 -11.06
C GLU A 653 -17.02 -26.62 -10.58
N VAL A 654 -16.91 -26.36 -9.26
CA VAL A 654 -16.02 -25.33 -8.70
C VAL A 654 -15.27 -25.83 -7.47
N ILE A 655 -13.95 -25.61 -7.46
CA ILE A 655 -13.07 -25.74 -6.28
C ILE A 655 -12.57 -24.35 -5.85
N GLY A 656 -12.92 -23.97 -4.62
CA GLY A 656 -12.60 -22.68 -4.01
C GLY A 656 -11.12 -22.46 -3.66
N ARG A 657 -10.81 -21.22 -3.32
CA ARG A 657 -9.47 -20.75 -2.94
C ARG A 657 -8.95 -21.55 -1.74
N CYS A 658 -7.70 -22.00 -1.82
CA CYS A 658 -7.05 -22.80 -0.77
C CYS A 658 -7.84 -24.04 -0.32
N ALA A 659 -8.79 -24.54 -1.12
CA ALA A 659 -9.74 -25.56 -0.68
C ALA A 659 -9.04 -26.77 -0.04
N PHE A 660 -7.94 -27.26 -0.60
CA PHE A 660 -7.16 -28.39 -0.09
C PHE A 660 -5.81 -27.98 0.50
N SER A 661 -5.52 -26.69 0.62
CA SER A 661 -4.17 -26.22 0.94
C SER A 661 -3.69 -26.76 2.30
N ALA A 662 -2.38 -27.03 2.39
CA ALA A 662 -1.70 -27.60 3.56
C ALA A 662 -2.18 -28.99 4.00
N SER A 663 -3.01 -29.69 3.23
CA SER A 663 -3.39 -31.10 3.49
C SER A 663 -2.25 -32.06 3.14
N ARG A 664 -1.19 -32.01 3.95
CA ARG A 664 0.12 -32.65 3.70
C ARG A 664 0.11 -34.18 3.67
N LYS A 665 -0.97 -34.83 4.12
CA LYS A 665 -1.15 -36.30 4.04
C LYS A 665 -2.02 -36.75 2.86
N LEU A 666 -2.65 -35.83 2.13
CA LEU A 666 -3.49 -36.15 0.99
C LEU A 666 -2.61 -36.72 -0.15
N GLU A 667 -2.80 -38.00 -0.47
CA GLU A 667 -2.03 -38.70 -1.50
C GLU A 667 -2.73 -38.69 -2.85
N THR A 668 -4.06 -38.79 -2.85
CA THR A 668 -4.88 -38.91 -4.07
C THR A 668 -6.16 -38.07 -3.98
N VAL A 669 -6.45 -37.31 -5.02
CA VAL A 669 -7.73 -36.63 -5.23
C VAL A 669 -8.19 -36.88 -6.66
N ASN A 670 -9.40 -37.40 -6.82
CA ASN A 670 -10.01 -37.56 -8.13
C ASN A 670 -10.85 -36.31 -8.40
N LEU A 671 -10.44 -35.50 -9.39
CA LEU A 671 -11.17 -34.31 -9.80
C LEU A 671 -12.41 -34.73 -10.62
N SER A 672 -13.47 -33.93 -10.53
CA SER A 672 -14.71 -34.11 -11.29
C SER A 672 -14.49 -33.92 -12.78
N GLU A 673 -15.06 -34.80 -13.62
CA GLU A 673 -15.01 -34.65 -15.08
C GLU A 673 -15.73 -33.38 -15.59
N ASN A 674 -16.59 -32.75 -14.77
CA ASN A 674 -17.29 -31.48 -15.10
C ASN A 674 -16.72 -30.26 -14.35
N LEU A 675 -15.49 -30.36 -13.81
CA LEU A 675 -14.85 -29.25 -13.10
C LEU A 675 -14.55 -28.08 -14.06
N ASP A 676 -15.16 -26.93 -13.81
CA ASP A 676 -14.92 -25.68 -14.57
C ASP A 676 -13.76 -24.86 -13.97
N ILE A 677 -13.74 -24.73 -12.63
CA ILE A 677 -12.91 -23.75 -11.92
C ILE A 677 -12.08 -24.44 -10.82
N LEU A 678 -10.76 -24.24 -10.88
CA LEU A 678 -9.81 -24.53 -9.81
C LEU A 678 -9.18 -23.23 -9.32
N SER A 679 -9.52 -22.76 -8.12
CA SER A 679 -9.12 -21.42 -7.66
C SER A 679 -7.67 -21.32 -7.14
N ASP A 680 -7.24 -20.09 -6.86
CA ASP A 680 -5.93 -19.76 -6.29
C ASP A 680 -5.58 -20.66 -5.09
N ASN A 681 -4.32 -21.11 -5.04
CA ASN A 681 -3.74 -21.91 -3.96
C ASN A 681 -4.51 -23.20 -3.63
N ALA A 682 -5.43 -23.67 -4.48
CA ALA A 682 -6.36 -24.76 -4.17
C ALA A 682 -5.68 -26.02 -3.58
N PHE A 683 -4.53 -26.44 -4.10
CA PHE A 683 -3.72 -27.58 -3.63
C PHE A 683 -2.34 -27.15 -3.10
N SER A 684 -2.16 -25.88 -2.74
CA SER A 684 -0.86 -25.39 -2.27
C SER A 684 -0.42 -26.13 -1.02
N GLU A 685 0.86 -26.52 -0.93
CA GLU A 685 1.46 -27.26 0.19
C GLU A 685 0.91 -28.68 0.42
N CYS A 686 0.23 -29.29 -0.57
CA CYS A 686 -0.15 -30.71 -0.57
C CYS A 686 1.05 -31.61 -0.91
N THR A 687 2.01 -31.72 0.02
CA THR A 687 3.33 -32.33 -0.22
C THR A 687 3.32 -33.85 -0.49
N ALA A 688 2.27 -34.58 -0.10
CA ALA A 688 2.17 -36.02 -0.32
C ALA A 688 1.42 -36.42 -1.60
N LEU A 689 0.89 -35.43 -2.34
CA LEU A 689 0.06 -35.66 -3.51
C LEU A 689 0.89 -36.36 -4.59
N LYS A 690 0.39 -37.50 -5.10
CA LYS A 690 1.16 -38.37 -6.02
C LYS A 690 0.89 -38.05 -7.48
N ASN A 691 -0.35 -37.74 -7.80
CA ASN A 691 -0.79 -37.34 -9.14
C ASN A 691 -2.13 -36.58 -9.03
N VAL A 692 -2.33 -35.66 -9.97
CA VAL A 692 -3.61 -35.03 -10.28
C VAL A 692 -3.67 -34.92 -11.79
N THR A 693 -4.81 -35.32 -12.36
CA THR A 693 -5.15 -35.06 -13.76
C THR A 693 -6.12 -33.89 -13.77
N ILE A 694 -5.82 -32.85 -14.55
CA ILE A 694 -6.67 -31.68 -14.72
C ILE A 694 -7.68 -32.01 -15.83
N PRO A 695 -8.98 -32.12 -15.52
CA PRO A 695 -9.99 -32.52 -16.51
C PRO A 695 -10.07 -31.60 -17.73
N GLU A 696 -10.50 -32.13 -18.87
CA GLU A 696 -10.72 -31.35 -20.10
C GLU A 696 -11.83 -30.28 -19.96
N SER A 697 -12.68 -30.37 -18.96
CA SER A 697 -13.69 -29.34 -18.65
C SER A 697 -13.10 -28.08 -18.01
N VAL A 698 -11.91 -28.18 -17.40
CA VAL A 698 -11.32 -27.05 -16.65
C VAL A 698 -11.05 -25.89 -17.60
N LYS A 699 -11.63 -24.75 -17.24
CA LYS A 699 -11.47 -23.44 -17.91
C LYS A 699 -10.47 -22.57 -17.18
N TYR A 700 -10.41 -22.71 -15.85
CA TYR A 700 -9.60 -21.86 -14.99
C TYR A 700 -8.77 -22.64 -13.97
N VAL A 701 -7.49 -22.29 -13.90
CA VAL A 701 -6.57 -22.66 -12.84
C VAL A 701 -5.98 -21.38 -12.23
N GLY A 702 -6.21 -21.17 -10.94
CA GLY A 702 -5.81 -19.98 -10.22
C GLY A 702 -4.32 -19.94 -9.87
N CYS A 703 -3.89 -18.78 -9.37
CA CYS A 703 -2.51 -18.50 -9.03
C CYS A 703 -2.03 -19.44 -7.92
N ASP A 704 -0.82 -19.99 -8.08
CA ASP A 704 -0.17 -20.86 -7.09
C ASP A 704 -1.02 -22.09 -6.67
N ALA A 705 -1.97 -22.50 -7.52
CA ALA A 705 -2.90 -23.60 -7.22
C ALA A 705 -2.18 -24.89 -6.81
N PHE A 706 -0.97 -25.14 -7.31
CA PHE A 706 -0.18 -26.35 -7.03
C PHE A 706 1.19 -26.06 -6.41
N THR A 707 1.43 -24.85 -5.92
CA THR A 707 2.72 -24.47 -5.32
C THR A 707 3.04 -25.33 -4.09
N GLY A 708 4.28 -25.78 -3.96
CA GLY A 708 4.72 -26.64 -2.85
C GLY A 708 4.25 -28.10 -2.95
N THR A 709 3.66 -28.52 -4.07
CA THR A 709 3.36 -29.94 -4.35
C THR A 709 4.52 -30.63 -5.07
N SER A 710 4.64 -31.95 -4.90
CA SER A 710 5.66 -32.76 -5.62
C SER A 710 5.26 -33.15 -7.04
N ILE A 711 4.03 -32.82 -7.47
CA ILE A 711 3.49 -33.24 -8.77
C ILE A 711 3.84 -32.29 -9.92
N VAL A 712 4.15 -31.03 -9.59
CA VAL A 712 4.56 -30.03 -10.60
C VAL A 712 5.99 -30.33 -11.04
N LYS A 713 6.18 -30.47 -12.36
CA LYS A 713 7.49 -30.66 -12.97
C LYS A 713 8.03 -29.32 -13.42
N TYR A 714 9.18 -28.93 -12.90
CA TYR A 714 9.79 -27.67 -13.24
C TYR A 714 10.89 -27.84 -14.29
N GLU A 715 10.86 -26.98 -15.29
CA GLU A 715 11.84 -26.88 -16.37
C GLU A 715 12.28 -25.42 -16.46
N ASN A 716 13.56 -25.13 -16.20
CA ASN A 716 14.12 -23.77 -16.18
C ASN A 716 13.37 -22.79 -15.26
N GLY A 717 12.83 -23.28 -14.13
CA GLY A 717 12.06 -22.47 -13.20
C GLY A 717 10.57 -22.31 -13.53
N LEU A 718 10.09 -22.89 -14.65
CA LEU A 718 8.70 -22.87 -15.09
C LEU A 718 8.01 -24.21 -14.78
N GLY A 719 6.88 -24.17 -14.08
CA GLY A 719 6.18 -25.34 -13.56
C GLY A 719 5.08 -25.82 -14.48
N TYR A 720 5.07 -27.13 -14.76
CA TYR A 720 4.11 -27.78 -15.62
C TYR A 720 3.43 -28.97 -14.95
N LEU A 721 2.13 -29.10 -15.17
CA LEU A 721 1.31 -30.22 -14.69
C LEU A 721 0.24 -30.55 -15.73
N ASP A 722 0.21 -31.80 -16.20
CA ASP A 722 -0.84 -32.32 -17.08
C ASP A 722 -1.16 -31.45 -18.33
N GLY A 723 -0.11 -30.94 -18.98
CA GLY A 723 -0.24 -30.07 -20.15
C GLY A 723 -0.54 -28.60 -19.83
N TRP A 724 -0.67 -28.23 -18.55
CA TRP A 724 -0.80 -26.85 -18.10
C TRP A 724 0.53 -26.26 -17.65
N PHE A 725 0.74 -24.98 -17.94
CA PHE A 725 1.66 -24.13 -17.20
C PHE A 725 0.95 -23.66 -15.92
N VAL A 726 1.53 -23.93 -14.75
CA VAL A 726 0.87 -23.73 -13.44
C VAL A 726 1.62 -22.80 -12.49
N GLY A 727 2.70 -22.16 -12.94
CA GLY A 727 3.45 -21.18 -12.15
C GLY A 727 4.96 -21.31 -12.26
N THR A 728 5.70 -20.77 -11.29
CA THR A 728 7.18 -20.75 -11.28
C THR A 728 7.74 -21.28 -9.96
N GLU A 729 8.99 -21.76 -9.96
CA GLU A 729 9.65 -22.34 -8.77
C GLU A 729 9.78 -21.37 -7.57
N LYS A 730 9.64 -20.06 -7.79
CA LYS A 730 9.91 -19.01 -6.80
C LYS A 730 8.67 -18.43 -6.09
N SER A 731 7.48 -19.01 -6.19
CA SER A 731 6.34 -18.47 -5.44
C SER A 731 6.29 -18.96 -3.99
N SER A 732 6.75 -18.10 -3.09
CA SER A 732 6.10 -17.87 -1.80
C SER A 732 6.35 -16.45 -1.28
N THR A 733 7.42 -15.76 -1.72
CA THR A 733 7.63 -14.32 -1.44
C THR A 733 8.52 -13.57 -2.45
N ALA A 734 8.97 -14.17 -3.57
CA ALA A 734 9.87 -13.53 -4.52
C ALA A 734 9.42 -13.74 -5.96
N TYR A 735 8.95 -12.67 -6.62
CA TYR A 735 8.53 -12.70 -8.03
C TYR A 735 9.60 -13.34 -8.93
N TYR A 736 9.16 -14.11 -9.92
CA TYR A 736 10.06 -14.56 -10.98
C TYR A 736 10.58 -13.32 -11.73
N LYS A 737 11.89 -13.07 -11.59
CA LYS A 737 12.62 -11.99 -12.25
C LYS A 737 13.26 -12.55 -13.51
N GLY A 738 12.53 -12.51 -14.61
CA GLY A 738 13.01 -13.01 -15.90
C GLY A 738 11.88 -13.24 -16.90
N ASP A 739 12.25 -13.35 -18.17
CA ASP A 739 11.30 -13.62 -19.25
C ASP A 739 10.70 -15.02 -19.12
N ILE A 740 9.39 -15.13 -19.34
CA ILE A 740 8.65 -16.39 -19.29
C ILE A 740 8.35 -16.82 -20.72
N ALA A 741 9.03 -17.86 -21.18
CA ALA A 741 8.72 -18.53 -22.44
C ALA A 741 8.00 -19.85 -22.16
N ILE A 742 6.66 -19.86 -22.29
CA ILE A 742 5.86 -21.08 -22.13
C ILE A 742 6.21 -22.04 -23.27
N LYS A 743 6.49 -23.31 -22.93
CA LYS A 743 6.95 -24.30 -23.92
C LYS A 743 5.84 -24.76 -24.86
N GLU A 744 6.23 -25.09 -26.09
CA GLU A 744 5.37 -25.72 -27.09
C GLU A 744 4.81 -27.06 -26.59
N GLY A 745 3.55 -27.35 -26.93
CA GLY A 745 2.78 -28.48 -26.41
C GLY A 745 2.04 -28.19 -25.08
N THR A 746 2.13 -26.97 -24.56
CA THR A 746 1.32 -26.52 -23.41
C THR A 746 -0.09 -26.19 -23.87
N VAL A 747 -1.10 -26.85 -23.30
CA VAL A 747 -2.51 -26.72 -23.68
C VAL A 747 -3.21 -25.63 -22.89
N GLY A 748 -2.81 -25.39 -21.64
CA GLY A 748 -3.44 -24.43 -20.74
C GLY A 748 -2.45 -23.56 -19.95
N VAL A 749 -2.86 -22.35 -19.60
CA VAL A 749 -2.06 -21.40 -18.81
C VAL A 749 -2.86 -20.96 -17.59
N ALA A 750 -2.36 -21.29 -16.39
CA ALA A 750 -2.91 -20.84 -15.12
C ALA A 750 -2.63 -19.35 -14.88
N SER A 751 -3.25 -18.75 -13.85
CA SER A 751 -2.84 -17.42 -13.39
C SER A 751 -1.46 -17.48 -12.74
N PHE A 752 -0.62 -16.45 -12.91
CA PHE A 752 0.72 -16.36 -12.33
C PHE A 752 1.16 -14.91 -12.10
N GLY A 753 2.20 -14.73 -11.28
CA GLY A 753 2.92 -13.47 -11.11
C GLY A 753 4.25 -13.49 -11.85
N ALA A 754 4.56 -12.45 -12.64
CA ALA A 754 5.78 -12.36 -13.43
C ALA A 754 6.32 -10.93 -13.55
N THR A 755 7.59 -10.80 -13.92
CA THR A 755 8.22 -9.53 -14.31
C THR A 755 9.08 -9.77 -15.55
N GLY A 756 9.16 -8.81 -16.48
CA GLY A 756 9.85 -8.99 -17.77
C GLY A 756 8.88 -9.21 -18.92
N ASN A 757 9.20 -10.12 -19.83
CA ASN A 757 8.38 -10.45 -21.01
C ASN A 757 7.69 -11.80 -20.85
N VAL A 758 6.54 -12.00 -21.49
CA VAL A 758 5.88 -13.31 -21.58
C VAL A 758 5.67 -13.74 -23.02
N THR A 759 5.98 -14.99 -23.34
CA THR A 759 5.70 -15.61 -24.64
C THR A 759 4.73 -16.78 -24.45
N ILE A 760 3.61 -16.73 -25.17
CA ILE A 760 2.53 -17.72 -25.14
C ILE A 760 2.49 -18.46 -26.49
N PRO A 761 2.77 -19.77 -26.55
CA PRO A 761 2.87 -20.53 -27.80
C PRO A 761 1.49 -20.83 -28.41
N ASN A 762 1.48 -21.29 -29.66
CA ASN A 762 0.25 -21.59 -30.42
C ASN A 762 -0.52 -22.82 -29.89
N SER A 763 0.16 -23.73 -29.19
CA SER A 763 -0.43 -24.92 -28.55
C SER A 763 -1.40 -24.59 -27.42
N VAL A 764 -1.31 -23.37 -26.86
CA VAL A 764 -2.23 -22.92 -25.81
C VAL A 764 -3.61 -22.75 -26.42
N THR A 765 -4.57 -23.47 -25.85
CA THR A 765 -5.99 -23.41 -26.27
C THR A 765 -6.90 -23.04 -25.10
N LYS A 766 -6.35 -22.94 -23.89
CA LYS A 766 -7.03 -22.53 -22.66
C LYS A 766 -6.19 -21.54 -21.88
N MET A 767 -6.84 -20.50 -21.37
CA MET A 767 -6.16 -19.47 -20.59
C MET A 767 -7.05 -19.08 -19.42
N SER A 768 -6.46 -19.05 -18.23
CA SER A 768 -7.14 -18.53 -17.05
C SER A 768 -7.47 -17.05 -17.22
N TRP A 769 -8.68 -16.66 -16.81
CA TRP A 769 -9.06 -15.26 -16.64
C TRP A 769 -8.10 -14.57 -15.67
N GLU A 770 -7.74 -13.32 -15.93
CA GLU A 770 -6.70 -12.62 -15.16
C GLU A 770 -5.40 -13.44 -15.03
N MET A 771 -4.89 -13.93 -16.17
CA MET A 771 -3.63 -14.67 -16.28
C MET A 771 -2.50 -13.99 -15.49
N ILE A 772 -2.45 -12.65 -15.48
CA ILE A 772 -1.58 -11.88 -14.60
C ILE A 772 -2.33 -11.54 -13.29
N ALA A 773 -1.85 -12.10 -12.18
CA ALA A 773 -2.57 -12.09 -10.90
C ALA A 773 -2.23 -10.93 -9.93
N ASP A 774 -1.23 -10.09 -10.19
CA ASP A 774 -0.78 -9.09 -9.21
C ASP A 774 -0.50 -7.72 -9.86
N TYR A 775 -1.01 -6.64 -9.29
CA TYR A 775 -0.76 -5.26 -9.73
C TYR A 775 0.71 -4.82 -9.65
N SER A 776 1.54 -5.57 -8.91
CA SER A 776 2.98 -5.30 -8.76
C SER A 776 3.87 -5.99 -9.79
N THR A 777 3.29 -6.66 -10.80
CA THR A 777 4.04 -7.26 -11.91
C THR A 777 4.60 -6.18 -12.85
N ASN A 778 5.92 -6.08 -12.95
CA ASN A 778 6.63 -5.34 -13.99
C ASN A 778 6.63 -6.12 -15.32
N LEU A 779 5.47 -6.58 -15.79
CA LEU A 779 5.35 -7.15 -17.12
C LEU A 779 5.46 -5.99 -18.12
N LEU A 780 6.41 -6.07 -19.04
CA LEU A 780 6.70 -4.99 -19.98
C LEU A 780 6.10 -5.28 -21.37
N ARG A 781 6.13 -6.55 -21.78
CA ARG A 781 5.68 -7.01 -23.09
C ARG A 781 5.06 -8.40 -23.02
N ALA A 782 4.05 -8.64 -23.85
CA ALA A 782 3.48 -9.96 -24.09
C ALA A 782 3.53 -10.32 -25.58
N ASP A 783 4.02 -11.52 -25.89
CA ASP A 783 4.07 -12.13 -27.22
C ASP A 783 3.12 -13.32 -27.29
N VAL A 784 2.02 -13.18 -28.03
CA VAL A 784 0.90 -14.14 -28.05
C VAL A 784 0.80 -14.79 -29.43
N TYR A 785 1.20 -16.05 -29.52
CA TYR A 785 1.04 -16.92 -30.70
C TYR A 785 -0.19 -17.84 -30.61
N SER A 786 -0.80 -17.91 -29.43
CA SER A 786 -2.02 -18.67 -29.13
C SER A 786 -3.20 -18.22 -30.01
N HIS A 787 -4.00 -19.20 -30.46
CA HIS A 787 -5.28 -18.96 -31.13
C HIS A 787 -6.38 -18.47 -30.17
N VAL A 788 -6.12 -18.45 -28.86
CA VAL A 788 -7.07 -18.00 -27.82
C VAL A 788 -6.38 -17.02 -26.87
N LEU A 789 -7.06 -15.92 -26.54
CA LEU A 789 -6.63 -14.95 -25.53
C LEU A 789 -7.82 -14.57 -24.64
N ASP A 790 -7.68 -14.72 -23.33
CA ASP A 790 -8.71 -14.26 -22.41
C ASP A 790 -8.72 -12.72 -22.33
N TYR A 791 -9.92 -12.15 -22.30
CA TYR A 791 -10.20 -10.72 -22.27
C TYR A 791 -9.51 -10.01 -21.09
N ASP A 792 -9.51 -10.64 -19.91
CA ASP A 792 -8.94 -10.08 -18.69
C ASP A 792 -7.50 -10.55 -18.44
N ALA A 793 -6.88 -11.30 -19.37
CA ALA A 793 -5.57 -11.93 -19.18
C ALA A 793 -4.49 -10.96 -18.64
N PHE A 794 -4.51 -9.70 -19.11
CA PHE A 794 -3.52 -8.67 -18.76
C PHE A 794 -4.07 -7.53 -17.90
N LYS A 795 -5.29 -7.65 -17.39
CA LYS A 795 -5.98 -6.56 -16.67
C LYS A 795 -5.21 -6.02 -15.47
N ASN A 796 -4.40 -6.82 -14.80
CA ASN A 796 -3.60 -6.39 -13.64
C ASN A 796 -2.16 -5.97 -13.99
N ALA A 797 -1.78 -5.97 -15.27
CA ALA A 797 -0.42 -5.67 -15.71
C ALA A 797 -0.18 -4.15 -15.90
N VAL A 798 -0.08 -3.41 -14.79
CA VAL A 798 -0.03 -1.93 -14.76
C VAL A 798 1.12 -1.32 -15.58
N TYR A 799 2.23 -2.04 -15.77
CA TYR A 799 3.41 -1.57 -16.49
C TYR A 799 3.52 -2.09 -17.94
N LEU A 800 2.50 -2.81 -18.41
CA LEU A 800 2.50 -3.44 -19.73
C LEU A 800 2.45 -2.38 -20.82
N LYS A 801 3.49 -2.33 -21.64
CA LYS A 801 3.60 -1.35 -22.73
C LYS A 801 3.09 -1.91 -24.05
N ASP A 802 3.42 -3.16 -24.34
CA ASP A 802 3.20 -3.74 -25.66
C ASP A 802 2.59 -5.15 -25.56
N ILE A 803 1.54 -5.40 -26.33
CA ILE A 803 0.95 -6.72 -26.53
C ILE A 803 1.02 -7.05 -28.02
N TYR A 804 1.80 -8.06 -28.39
CA TYR A 804 1.90 -8.58 -29.74
C TYR A 804 0.99 -9.79 -29.90
N ILE A 805 -0.01 -9.70 -30.78
CA ILE A 805 -0.90 -10.80 -31.13
C ILE A 805 -0.57 -11.23 -32.56
N TYR A 806 0.12 -12.38 -32.67
CA TYR A 806 0.65 -12.91 -33.92
C TYR A 806 -0.35 -13.78 -34.70
N ASP A 807 -1.45 -14.21 -34.09
CA ASP A 807 -2.53 -14.85 -34.82
C ASP A 807 -3.58 -13.81 -35.28
N PRO A 808 -3.75 -13.58 -36.60
CA PRO A 808 -4.75 -12.63 -37.10
C PRO A 808 -6.20 -13.04 -36.79
N GLU A 809 -6.45 -14.32 -36.50
CA GLU A 809 -7.77 -14.87 -36.19
C GLU A 809 -7.89 -15.27 -34.71
N CYS A 810 -7.03 -14.75 -33.83
CA CYS A 810 -7.02 -15.06 -32.40
C CYS A 810 -8.42 -14.83 -31.82
N GLU A 811 -8.95 -15.83 -31.12
CA GLU A 811 -10.24 -15.80 -30.45
C GLU A 811 -10.07 -15.10 -29.09
N ILE A 812 -10.62 -13.88 -28.98
CA ILE A 812 -10.63 -13.16 -27.71
C ILE A 812 -11.89 -13.57 -26.95
N CYS A 813 -11.69 -14.22 -25.81
CA CYS A 813 -12.75 -14.83 -25.01
C CYS A 813 -13.02 -14.00 -23.75
N ALA A 814 -14.28 -13.74 -23.42
CA ALA A 814 -14.70 -13.14 -22.15
C ALA A 814 -15.71 -14.07 -21.48
N GLY A 815 -15.26 -14.89 -20.54
CA GLY A 815 -16.09 -15.97 -19.98
C GLY A 815 -16.46 -17.00 -21.05
N ASP A 816 -17.75 -17.11 -21.40
CA ASP A 816 -18.28 -18.03 -22.40
C ASP A 816 -18.50 -17.41 -23.79
N GLN A 817 -18.18 -16.13 -23.98
CA GLN A 817 -18.34 -15.41 -25.25
C GLN A 817 -17.01 -15.25 -26.00
N THR A 818 -17.04 -15.32 -27.34
CA THR A 818 -15.85 -15.28 -28.21
C THR A 818 -15.98 -14.24 -29.32
N ILE A 819 -14.92 -13.45 -29.56
CA ILE A 819 -14.80 -12.48 -30.66
C ILE A 819 -13.97 -13.10 -31.81
N ARG A 820 -14.46 -13.02 -33.07
CA ARG A 820 -13.79 -13.56 -34.28
C ARG A 820 -13.71 -12.51 -35.42
N ALA A 821 -12.65 -12.56 -36.25
CA ALA A 821 -12.31 -11.52 -37.23
C ALA A 821 -13.16 -11.46 -38.53
N LYS A 822 -14.07 -12.41 -38.79
CA LYS A 822 -14.83 -12.46 -40.06
C LYS A 822 -16.35 -12.50 -39.89
N HIS A 823 -16.92 -11.34 -39.56
CA HIS A 823 -18.16 -10.76 -40.12
C HIS A 823 -18.57 -9.54 -39.27
N TYR A 824 -18.38 -8.33 -39.82
CA TYR A 824 -18.95 -7.08 -39.29
C TYR A 824 -20.46 -7.00 -39.58
N GLU A 825 -21.21 -8.05 -39.23
CA GLU A 825 -22.67 -7.97 -39.07
C GLU A 825 -22.99 -8.03 -37.58
N TRP A 826 -22.82 -6.87 -36.94
CA TRP A 826 -23.51 -6.54 -35.71
C TRP A 826 -25.01 -6.58 -36.00
N SER A 827 -25.67 -7.71 -35.71
CA SER A 827 -27.10 -7.65 -35.46
C SER A 827 -27.30 -6.74 -34.25
N SER A 828 -28.11 -5.71 -34.43
CA SER A 828 -28.44 -4.63 -33.51
C SER A 828 -29.22 -5.10 -32.26
N GLY A 829 -28.82 -6.23 -31.68
CA GLY A 829 -29.45 -6.90 -30.56
C GLY A 829 -28.60 -7.01 -29.28
N LEU A 830 -27.35 -6.52 -29.26
CA LEU A 830 -26.50 -6.50 -28.04
C LEU A 830 -26.81 -5.31 -27.10
N VAL A 831 -28.09 -4.94 -27.01
CA VAL A 831 -28.67 -4.21 -25.86
C VAL A 831 -29.04 -5.21 -24.74
N GLY A 832 -28.78 -6.50 -24.96
CA GLY A 832 -28.90 -7.56 -23.96
C GLY A 832 -27.56 -8.15 -23.58
N LEU A 833 -26.75 -7.41 -22.81
CA LEU A 833 -25.93 -8.06 -21.77
C LEU A 833 -26.89 -8.54 -20.68
N GLN A 834 -27.75 -9.49 -21.02
CA GLN A 834 -28.51 -10.28 -20.06
C GLN A 834 -27.73 -11.58 -19.88
N GLU A 835 -27.25 -11.76 -18.65
CA GLU A 835 -27.19 -13.05 -17.99
C GLU A 835 -26.33 -14.12 -18.65
N VAL A 836 -25.03 -14.08 -18.38
CA VAL A 836 -24.33 -15.30 -17.95
C VAL A 836 -23.79 -15.04 -16.56
N SER A 837 -24.67 -15.33 -15.61
CA SER A 837 -24.48 -15.19 -14.17
C SER A 837 -23.49 -16.23 -13.64
N TYR A 838 -22.29 -15.81 -13.24
CA TYR A 838 -21.51 -16.48 -12.18
C TYR A 838 -21.38 -15.63 -10.91
N HIS A 839 -22.26 -14.64 -10.75
CA HIS A 839 -22.64 -14.08 -9.45
C HIS A 839 -24.06 -14.51 -9.14
N LYS A 840 -24.18 -15.68 -8.48
CA LYS A 840 -25.42 -16.07 -7.80
C LYS A 840 -25.26 -15.95 -6.29
N GLN A 841 -24.70 -14.81 -5.88
CA GLN A 841 -24.93 -14.08 -4.64
C GLN A 841 -24.49 -12.64 -4.97
N TYR A 842 -25.04 -11.65 -4.28
CA TYR A 842 -24.96 -10.21 -4.55
C TYR A 842 -26.06 -9.66 -5.48
N SER A 843 -26.96 -8.92 -4.82
CA SER A 843 -28.09 -8.21 -5.38
C SER A 843 -27.64 -6.93 -6.07
N ASP A 844 -28.23 -6.69 -7.25
CA ASP A 844 -28.22 -5.46 -8.06
C ASP A 844 -27.13 -5.27 -9.15
N ALA A 845 -27.25 -6.09 -10.20
CA ALA A 845 -26.44 -6.08 -11.42
C ALA A 845 -26.50 -4.79 -12.29
N ARG A 846 -27.24 -3.75 -11.89
CA ARG A 846 -27.37 -2.48 -12.67
C ARG A 846 -26.40 -1.39 -12.27
N THR A 847 -25.85 -1.43 -11.06
CA THR A 847 -24.86 -0.44 -10.57
C THR A 847 -23.44 -0.85 -11.00
N TYR A 848 -23.13 -2.15 -10.91
CA TYR A 848 -21.84 -2.76 -11.28
C TYR A 848 -21.43 -2.55 -12.75
N ALA A 849 -22.41 -2.52 -13.67
CA ALA A 849 -22.15 -2.29 -15.10
C ALA A 849 -21.70 -0.85 -15.42
N LYS A 850 -22.03 0.12 -14.55
CA LYS A 850 -21.63 1.53 -14.72
C LYS A 850 -20.23 1.81 -14.18
N GLU A 851 -19.78 1.04 -13.18
CA GLU A 851 -18.43 1.14 -12.60
C GLU A 851 -17.36 0.45 -13.45
N LEU A 852 -17.72 -0.61 -14.18
CA LEU A 852 -16.83 -1.28 -15.15
C LEU A 852 -16.40 -0.37 -16.32
N GLU A 853 -17.27 0.55 -16.78
CA GLU A 853 -16.93 1.55 -17.80
C GLU A 853 -15.88 2.58 -17.29
N GLU A 854 -15.84 2.86 -15.98
CA GLU A 854 -14.84 3.77 -15.39
C GLU A 854 -13.55 3.08 -14.94
N TYR A 855 -13.58 1.77 -14.62
CA TYR A 855 -12.40 1.01 -14.17
C TYR A 855 -11.57 0.38 -15.29
N ASN A 856 -12.20 -0.21 -16.31
CA ASN A 856 -11.47 -0.82 -17.44
C ASN A 856 -10.70 0.23 -18.28
N GLY A 857 -11.11 1.49 -18.23
CA GLY A 857 -10.45 2.61 -18.92
C GLY A 857 -9.15 3.12 -18.27
N ARG A 858 -8.75 2.62 -17.09
CA ARG A 858 -7.58 3.15 -16.35
C ARG A 858 -6.31 2.30 -16.40
N ILE A 859 -6.37 0.97 -16.58
CA ILE A 859 -5.20 0.10 -16.34
C ILE A 859 -4.37 -0.21 -17.61
N LEU A 860 -4.91 0.01 -18.82
CA LEU A 860 -4.19 -0.23 -20.09
C LEU A 860 -4.10 0.98 -21.03
N LYS A 861 -4.45 2.19 -20.55
CA LYS A 861 -4.63 3.37 -21.42
C LYS A 861 -3.38 3.76 -22.25
N ASP A 862 -2.19 3.39 -21.76
CA ASP A 862 -0.91 3.64 -22.43
C ASP A 862 -0.34 2.40 -23.15
N THR A 863 -1.01 1.24 -23.04
CA THR A 863 -0.61 0.00 -23.70
C THR A 863 -0.93 0.05 -25.20
N VAL A 864 0.02 -0.40 -26.02
CA VAL A 864 -0.11 -0.53 -27.47
C VAL A 864 -0.37 -1.99 -27.82
N ILE A 865 -1.43 -2.23 -28.59
CA ILE A 865 -1.73 -3.53 -29.16
C ILE A 865 -1.15 -3.59 -30.56
N HIS A 866 -0.27 -4.56 -30.78
CA HIS A 866 0.35 -4.85 -32.06
C HIS A 866 -0.32 -6.06 -32.68
N GLY A 867 -0.81 -5.92 -33.91
CA GLY A 867 -1.43 -7.02 -34.64
C GLY A 867 -1.54 -6.75 -36.14
N TYR A 868 -2.10 -7.69 -36.90
CA TYR A 868 -2.32 -7.48 -38.33
C TYR A 868 -3.53 -6.59 -38.57
N LYS A 869 -3.47 -5.82 -39.64
CA LYS A 869 -4.63 -5.04 -40.10
C LYS A 869 -5.79 -5.98 -40.49
N GLY A 870 -6.97 -5.70 -39.96
CA GLY A 870 -8.20 -6.49 -40.11
C GLY A 870 -8.32 -7.67 -39.14
N SER A 871 -7.40 -7.81 -38.18
CA SER A 871 -7.40 -8.92 -37.21
C SER A 871 -8.36 -8.71 -36.04
N THR A 872 -8.60 -9.77 -35.25
CA THR A 872 -9.30 -9.66 -33.97
C THR A 872 -8.61 -8.67 -33.02
N ALA A 873 -7.28 -8.56 -33.07
CA ALA A 873 -6.50 -7.62 -32.26
C ALA A 873 -6.81 -6.14 -32.58
N GLU A 874 -7.00 -5.81 -33.86
CA GLU A 874 -7.42 -4.45 -34.27
C GLU A 874 -8.83 -4.14 -33.77
N ALA A 875 -9.77 -5.08 -33.91
CA ALA A 875 -11.14 -4.92 -33.43
C ALA A 875 -11.19 -4.74 -31.90
N TYR A 876 -10.36 -5.50 -31.18
CA TYR A 876 -10.21 -5.41 -29.74
C TYR A 876 -9.67 -4.05 -29.29
N ALA A 877 -8.59 -3.56 -29.91
CA ALA A 877 -8.04 -2.24 -29.59
C ALA A 877 -9.06 -1.11 -29.85
N GLN A 878 -9.82 -1.19 -30.95
CA GLN A 878 -10.87 -0.22 -31.28
C GLN A 878 -12.01 -0.21 -30.27
N MET A 879 -12.45 -1.39 -29.80
CA MET A 879 -13.54 -1.52 -28.83
C MET A 879 -13.24 -0.79 -27.51
N TYR A 880 -11.98 -0.79 -27.08
CA TYR A 880 -11.57 -0.25 -25.78
C TYR A 880 -10.83 1.09 -25.87
N GLY A 881 -10.73 1.67 -27.06
CA GLY A 881 -10.03 2.94 -27.27
C GLY A 881 -8.52 2.86 -26.99
N LEU A 882 -7.93 1.68 -27.17
CA LEU A 882 -6.49 1.43 -27.00
C LEU A 882 -5.74 1.81 -28.29
N LYS A 883 -4.44 2.10 -28.16
CA LYS A 883 -3.58 2.33 -29.33
C LYS A 883 -3.36 1.01 -30.05
N PHE A 884 -3.56 1.03 -31.37
CA PHE A 884 -3.28 -0.11 -32.24
C PHE A 884 -2.15 0.23 -33.21
N GLU A 885 -1.14 -0.62 -33.27
CA GLU A 885 -0.04 -0.53 -34.22
C GLU A 885 -0.01 -1.79 -35.10
N VAL A 886 0.24 -1.59 -36.40
CA VAL A 886 0.32 -2.69 -37.34
C VAL A 886 1.70 -3.31 -37.23
N ILE A 887 1.77 -4.63 -37.02
CA ILE A 887 3.02 -5.38 -37.15
C ILE A 887 3.46 -5.32 -38.63
N ASP A 888 4.54 -4.62 -38.92
CA ASP A 888 5.04 -4.42 -40.29
C ASP A 888 5.77 -5.68 -40.80
N ASP A 889 5.32 -6.20 -41.94
CA ASP A 889 5.63 -7.51 -42.54
C ASP A 889 7.10 -7.71 -43.00
N ALA A 890 8.08 -6.96 -42.52
CA ALA A 890 9.39 -6.87 -43.17
C ALA A 890 10.33 -8.08 -42.96
N GLU A 891 10.07 -8.98 -42.02
CA GLU A 891 10.96 -10.14 -41.76
C GLU A 891 10.24 -11.50 -41.57
N MET A 892 8.93 -11.58 -41.82
CA MET A 892 8.09 -12.60 -41.18
C MET A 892 7.84 -13.91 -41.94
N TYR A 893 8.24 -14.04 -43.21
CA TYR A 893 7.95 -15.27 -43.97
C TYR A 893 9.21 -15.72 -44.71
N LYS A 894 10.03 -16.52 -44.02
CA LYS A 894 11.00 -17.38 -44.71
C LYS A 894 10.23 -18.44 -45.49
N ASN A 895 10.79 -18.95 -46.57
CA ASN A 895 10.07 -19.84 -47.48
C ASN A 895 9.51 -21.08 -46.73
N GLY A 896 8.20 -21.12 -46.53
CA GLY A 896 7.45 -22.15 -45.81
C GLY A 896 7.24 -21.96 -44.31
N ASP A 897 7.71 -20.86 -43.75
CA ASP A 897 7.21 -20.35 -42.49
C ASP A 897 5.91 -19.60 -42.84
N LEU A 898 4.76 -20.12 -42.39
CA LEU A 898 3.42 -19.64 -42.73
C LEU A 898 2.72 -18.99 -41.54
N ASN A 899 3.11 -19.34 -40.31
CA ASN A 899 2.65 -18.69 -39.09
C ASN A 899 3.54 -17.51 -38.67
N GLY A 900 4.73 -17.36 -39.28
CA GLY A 900 5.70 -16.31 -39.01
C GLY A 900 6.42 -16.45 -37.67
N ASP A 901 6.53 -17.67 -37.15
CA ASP A 901 7.25 -17.99 -35.91
C ASP A 901 8.78 -18.10 -36.13
N GLY A 902 9.24 -17.91 -37.37
CA GLY A 902 10.65 -17.98 -37.77
C GLY A 902 11.15 -19.40 -38.05
N GLN A 903 10.30 -20.42 -37.89
CA GLN A 903 10.60 -21.84 -38.06
C GLN A 903 9.76 -22.44 -39.21
N PHE A 904 10.20 -23.59 -39.72
CA PHE A 904 9.46 -24.37 -40.72
C PHE A 904 9.09 -25.70 -40.06
N ASN A 905 7.86 -25.83 -39.59
CA ASN A 905 7.44 -26.96 -38.75
C ASN A 905 5.98 -27.40 -39.02
N VAL A 906 5.46 -28.29 -38.18
CA VAL A 906 4.11 -28.87 -38.34
C VAL A 906 3.01 -27.80 -38.24
N GLY A 907 3.23 -26.72 -37.48
CA GLY A 907 2.32 -25.57 -37.39
C GLY A 907 2.06 -24.92 -38.76
N ASP A 908 3.10 -24.76 -39.57
CA ASP A 908 2.98 -24.23 -40.93
C ASP A 908 2.21 -25.17 -41.85
N LEU A 909 2.48 -26.48 -41.74
CA LEU A 909 1.74 -27.50 -42.47
C LEU A 909 0.24 -27.51 -42.08
N VAL A 910 -0.10 -27.23 -40.82
CA VAL A 910 -1.49 -27.10 -40.39
C VAL A 910 -2.16 -25.91 -41.08
N LEU A 911 -1.51 -24.74 -41.12
CA LEU A 911 -1.99 -23.56 -41.84
C LEU A 911 -2.16 -23.81 -43.34
N MET A 912 -1.20 -24.50 -43.97
CA MET A 912 -1.31 -24.92 -45.37
C MET A 912 -2.51 -25.83 -45.61
N ASN A 913 -2.74 -26.82 -44.75
CA ASN A 913 -3.91 -27.68 -44.88
C ASN A 913 -5.22 -26.91 -44.66
N ARG A 914 -5.27 -25.98 -43.70
CA ARG A 914 -6.44 -25.14 -43.48
C ARG A 914 -6.75 -24.26 -44.69
N TYR A 915 -5.73 -23.73 -45.35
CA TYR A 915 -5.86 -22.99 -46.60
C TYR A 915 -6.41 -23.84 -47.74
N ILE A 916 -5.85 -25.04 -47.95
CA ILE A 916 -6.32 -26.01 -48.96
C ILE A 916 -7.80 -26.38 -48.74
N LEU A 917 -8.20 -26.53 -47.47
CA LEU A 917 -9.57 -26.85 -47.08
C LEU A 917 -10.52 -25.64 -47.12
N GLY A 918 -10.02 -24.45 -47.47
CA GLY A 918 -10.81 -23.21 -47.53
C GLY A 918 -11.22 -22.66 -46.15
N THR A 919 -10.63 -23.19 -45.08
CA THR A 919 -10.88 -22.74 -43.69
C THR A 919 -9.93 -21.65 -43.23
N TYR A 920 -8.97 -21.29 -44.08
CA TYR A 920 -8.02 -20.20 -43.89
C TYR A 920 -7.73 -19.55 -45.25
N THR A 921 -7.39 -18.26 -45.28
CA THR A 921 -7.10 -17.55 -46.53
C THR A 921 -5.74 -16.89 -46.38
N PHE A 922 -4.81 -17.23 -47.27
CA PHE A 922 -3.49 -16.61 -47.27
C PHE A 922 -3.56 -15.15 -47.72
N ASN A 923 -2.78 -14.31 -47.05
CA ASN A 923 -2.39 -13.03 -47.59
C ASN A 923 -1.35 -13.21 -48.71
N GLU A 924 -1.05 -12.14 -49.46
CA GLU A 924 -0.16 -12.21 -50.63
C GLU A 924 1.26 -12.71 -50.30
N LYS A 925 1.73 -12.55 -49.05
CA LYS A 925 3.06 -12.96 -48.60
C LYS A 925 3.09 -14.41 -48.14
N GLN A 926 2.09 -14.84 -47.38
CA GLN A 926 1.87 -16.26 -47.05
C GLN A 926 1.68 -17.09 -48.31
N PHE A 927 0.96 -16.58 -49.31
CA PHE A 927 0.81 -17.27 -50.60
C PHE A 927 2.15 -17.48 -51.30
N LYS A 928 3.04 -16.48 -51.26
CA LYS A 928 4.40 -16.60 -51.80
C LYS A 928 5.31 -17.50 -50.97
N SER A 929 5.13 -17.57 -49.65
CA SER A 929 5.86 -18.47 -48.75
C SER A 929 5.38 -19.92 -48.85
N ALA A 930 4.09 -20.11 -49.15
CA ALA A 930 3.44 -21.40 -49.28
C ALA A 930 3.75 -22.10 -50.62
N ASP A 931 4.12 -21.34 -51.65
CA ASP A 931 4.60 -21.83 -52.95
C ASP A 931 6.03 -22.38 -52.82
N LEU A 932 6.15 -23.54 -52.17
CA LEU A 932 7.43 -24.19 -51.90
C LEU A 932 8.06 -24.79 -53.15
N ASN A 933 7.25 -25.15 -54.13
CA ASN A 933 7.71 -25.74 -55.38
C ASN A 933 8.04 -24.68 -56.45
N GLY A 934 7.63 -23.43 -56.26
CA GLY A 934 7.91 -22.28 -57.11
C GLY A 934 7.10 -22.23 -58.39
N ASP A 935 5.95 -22.91 -58.47
CA ASP A 935 5.10 -22.98 -59.66
C ASP A 935 4.11 -21.80 -59.79
N GLY A 936 4.10 -20.92 -58.78
CA GLY A 936 3.24 -19.75 -58.71
C GLY A 936 1.89 -20.01 -58.07
N ASN A 937 1.63 -21.22 -57.56
CA ASN A 937 0.42 -21.57 -56.83
C ASN A 937 0.79 -22.12 -55.44
N ALA A 938 -0.07 -21.84 -54.45
CA ALA A 938 -0.04 -22.54 -53.17
C ALA A 938 -1.13 -23.61 -53.21
N ASP A 939 -0.76 -24.87 -53.43
CA ASP A 939 -1.73 -25.95 -53.58
C ASP A 939 -1.29 -27.29 -52.96
N VAL A 940 -2.00 -28.38 -53.29
CA VAL A 940 -1.76 -29.69 -52.69
C VAL A 940 -0.35 -30.23 -52.99
N PHE A 941 0.31 -29.74 -54.04
CA PHE A 941 1.68 -30.11 -54.36
C PHE A 941 2.68 -29.48 -53.38
N ASP A 942 2.42 -28.28 -52.86
CA ASP A 942 3.26 -27.68 -51.82
C ASP A 942 3.08 -28.36 -50.46
N VAL A 943 1.90 -28.93 -50.18
CA VAL A 943 1.68 -29.78 -48.99
C VAL A 943 2.60 -31.01 -48.99
N ILE A 944 2.88 -31.56 -50.18
CA ILE A 944 3.80 -32.70 -50.34
C ILE A 944 5.23 -32.24 -50.01
N GLU A 945 5.64 -31.06 -50.48
CA GLU A 945 6.98 -30.53 -50.21
C GLU A 945 7.16 -30.09 -48.76
N PHE A 946 6.11 -29.59 -48.11
CA PHE A 946 6.07 -29.40 -46.67
C PHE A 946 6.36 -30.70 -45.93
N ARG A 947 5.62 -31.77 -46.24
CA ARG A 947 5.78 -33.06 -45.57
C ARG A 947 7.15 -33.67 -45.82
N MET A 948 7.68 -33.55 -47.04
CA MET A 948 9.01 -34.08 -47.36
C MET A 948 10.13 -33.33 -46.63
N LYS A 949 10.04 -32.01 -46.49
CA LYS A 949 11.02 -31.21 -45.75
C LYS A 949 10.93 -31.44 -44.24
N ILE A 950 9.72 -31.47 -43.66
CA ILE A 950 9.51 -31.74 -42.22
C ILE A 950 9.98 -33.15 -41.83
N LEU A 951 9.90 -34.14 -42.74
CA LEU A 951 10.35 -35.52 -42.46
C LEU A 951 11.86 -35.74 -42.71
N ALA A 952 12.54 -34.79 -43.35
CA ALA A 952 13.97 -34.88 -43.66
C ALA A 952 14.86 -34.25 -42.60
N ASP A 953 14.33 -33.27 -41.85
CA ASP A 953 14.87 -32.77 -40.58
C ASP A 953 14.43 -33.67 -39.41
#